data_AF-A0A1W9YPM0-F1
#
_entry.id   AF-A0A1W9YPM0-F1
#
_cell.length_a   1.000
_cell.length_b   1.000
_cell.length_c   1.000
_cell.angle_alpha   90.00
_cell.angle_beta   90.00
_cell.angle_gamma   90.00
#
_symmetry.space_group_name_H-M   'P 1'
#
loop_
_entity.id
_entity.type
_entity.pdbx_description
1 polymer ?
#
loop_
_entity_poly.entity_id
_entity_poly.type
_entity_poly.pdbx_seq_one_letter_code
_entity_poly.pdbx_strand_id
1 'polypeptide(L)'
;MVEAAHRRCRADTAGAVADYIPVLAEADPNWFGVCVAEVDGGVHTSGDCDIEFSIQSISKAFVYALVCEELGHQAVAERIGVNNTGLPFNSVIAIELNNGHPMNPMVNAGAIATTALIPGEAPQAQWEHIVRGLSEFAGRPLELDETVYQSEAQTNQRNRAIARLLESYGRLDLDPLAVVDVYTRQCALRVTAKDLAIMGATLADGGVNPVTGRRVVSAGVCRDTLAVLAATGVGSLGSARALSGVCAFLIGGTLGTFVGWRPVFVIVLVLAVAVFLFSFRLHSAAGDKSVDIDVFAALLIGVAIVSLTLGFNNLNGWGVFQANPEAPFDLLGLSPAPVLVLIGIVLGQAFFVWTRHRTRTGKVPLVSLSVLGSSRERAAVYAMFIVVALEAALNFTVPLYIQIVQGRTPFDTSMAMLPFNLTVSITATLVVRFYKRFTPRTIGVFSFTLTTVALVWLSVVVTNNWETAPTIIGLIVFGIGQGALVTLVFNVLVTAAPKELAGDVGSVRGTTQNLASAVGTALAGAMLVGILSLNVGQAVINDVEIPDRLIAQVDLDQVNFVSNDQLREVLSRTDASQSEVDAAVQINTDARLRALKLGLLILAGISVVAILPASRLPGYRPGEIPEKLSAAVPSGDGPPLRD
;
A
#
# COMPACT_ATOMS: atom_id res chain seq x y z
N MET A 1 35.09 -1.88 -0.64
CA MET A 1 33.69 -1.64 -1.07
C MET A 1 33.35 -0.15 -1.09
N VAL A 2 33.69 0.62 -0.04
CA VAL A 2 33.45 2.07 0.05
C VAL A 2 34.01 2.84 -1.16
N GLU A 3 35.26 2.60 -1.57
CA GLU A 3 35.83 3.21 -2.79
C GLU A 3 35.08 2.86 -4.09
N ALA A 4 34.55 1.63 -4.19
CA ALA A 4 33.78 1.23 -5.36
C ALA A 4 32.42 1.94 -5.40
N ALA A 5 31.78 2.12 -4.23
CA ALA A 5 30.55 2.89 -4.11
C ALA A 5 30.79 4.37 -4.43
N HIS A 6 31.85 4.97 -3.89
CA HIS A 6 32.24 6.35 -4.19
C HIS A 6 32.46 6.56 -5.69
N ARG A 7 33.32 5.76 -6.33
CA ARG A 7 33.58 5.87 -7.78
C ARG A 7 32.32 5.68 -8.62
N ARG A 8 31.45 4.75 -8.24
CA ARG A 8 30.19 4.49 -8.97
C ARG A 8 29.24 5.67 -8.89
N CYS A 9 29.10 6.29 -7.73
CA CYS A 9 28.11 7.32 -7.48
C CYS A 9 28.62 8.73 -7.78
N ARG A 10 29.93 8.97 -7.79
CA ARG A 10 30.54 10.29 -8.05
C ARG A 10 30.13 10.90 -9.40
N ALA A 11 29.80 10.07 -10.38
CA ALA A 11 29.37 10.53 -11.70
C ALA A 11 27.91 11.01 -11.75
N ASP A 12 27.11 10.75 -10.72
CA ASP A 12 25.72 11.19 -10.65
C ASP A 12 25.65 12.61 -10.06
N THR A 13 25.43 13.59 -10.92
CA THR A 13 25.31 15.00 -10.56
C THR A 13 23.85 15.49 -10.57
N ALA A 14 22.88 14.58 -10.48
CA ALA A 14 21.47 14.94 -10.46
C ALA A 14 21.06 15.56 -9.12
N GLY A 15 20.07 16.46 -9.15
CA GLY A 15 19.52 17.14 -7.97
C GLY A 15 19.84 18.63 -7.94
N ALA A 16 19.48 19.27 -6.84
CA ALA A 16 19.78 20.68 -6.58
C ALA A 16 20.18 20.83 -5.11
N VAL A 17 21.16 21.70 -4.85
CA VAL A 17 21.52 22.12 -3.50
C VAL A 17 20.34 22.85 -2.87
N ALA A 18 20.10 22.65 -1.57
CA ALA A 18 19.02 23.30 -0.86
C ALA A 18 19.22 24.82 -0.81
N ASP A 19 18.20 25.59 -1.17
CA ASP A 19 18.25 27.06 -1.26
C ASP A 19 17.28 27.78 -0.31
N TYR A 20 16.48 27.04 0.45
CA TYR A 20 15.50 27.61 1.38
C TYR A 20 16.14 28.18 2.67
N ILE A 21 17.36 27.75 3.01
CA ILE A 21 18.24 28.42 3.97
C ILE A 21 19.38 29.01 3.13
N PRO A 22 19.52 30.34 3.04
CA PRO A 22 20.42 30.99 2.09
C PRO A 22 21.86 30.46 2.08
N VAL A 23 22.46 30.20 3.25
CA VAL A 23 23.84 29.71 3.32
C VAL A 23 24.00 28.29 2.77
N LEU A 24 22.95 27.47 2.77
CA LEU A 24 23.04 26.13 2.20
C LEU A 24 23.20 26.18 0.67
N ALA A 25 22.70 27.23 0.00
CA ALA A 25 22.85 27.42 -1.43
C ALA A 25 24.31 27.64 -1.87
N GLU A 26 25.18 28.00 -0.93
CA GLU A 26 26.61 28.24 -1.17
C GLU A 26 27.44 26.94 -1.13
N ALA A 27 26.85 25.81 -0.73
CA ALA A 27 27.55 24.53 -0.68
C ALA A 27 28.00 24.08 -2.09
N ASP A 28 29.23 23.57 -2.18
CA ASP A 28 29.76 23.06 -3.45
C ASP A 28 29.02 21.78 -3.86
N PRO A 29 28.31 21.77 -5.01
CA PRO A 29 27.58 20.58 -5.47
C PRO A 29 28.49 19.40 -5.82
N ASN A 30 29.81 19.60 -5.89
CA ASN A 30 30.78 18.55 -6.20
C ASN A 30 31.28 17.78 -4.97
N TRP A 31 30.95 18.21 -3.75
CA TRP A 31 31.35 17.49 -2.54
C TRP A 31 30.66 16.13 -2.46
N PHE A 32 31.45 15.07 -2.36
CA PHE A 32 30.93 13.72 -2.24
C PHE A 32 31.86 12.81 -1.43
N GLY A 33 31.40 12.41 -0.24
CA GLY A 33 32.08 11.49 0.66
C GLY A 33 31.21 10.29 1.02
N VAL A 34 31.82 9.10 1.11
CA VAL A 34 31.18 7.87 1.58
C VAL A 34 31.98 7.32 2.75
N CYS A 35 31.34 7.17 3.91
CA CYS A 35 31.96 6.61 5.10
C CYS A 35 31.14 5.44 5.64
N VAL A 36 31.84 4.38 6.07
CA VAL A 36 31.27 3.24 6.79
C VAL A 36 32.07 3.09 8.08
N ALA A 37 31.37 3.10 9.21
CA ALA A 37 31.94 2.75 10.52
C ALA A 37 31.40 1.39 10.94
N GLU A 38 32.31 0.50 11.33
CA GLU A 38 32.01 -0.80 11.92
C GLU A 38 31.76 -0.64 13.42
N VAL A 39 31.01 -1.58 13.99
CA VAL A 39 30.69 -1.58 15.43
C VAL A 39 31.90 -1.86 16.31
N ASP A 40 32.99 -2.39 15.74
CA ASP A 40 34.26 -2.65 16.42
C ASP A 40 35.26 -1.47 16.33
N GLY A 41 34.87 -0.36 15.70
CA GLY A 41 35.70 0.84 15.59
C GLY A 41 36.43 1.01 14.25
N GLY A 42 36.37 0.03 13.35
CA GLY A 42 36.90 0.18 11.99
C GLY A 42 36.17 1.29 11.22
N VAL A 43 36.90 2.20 10.57
CA VAL A 43 36.30 3.26 9.74
C VAL A 43 36.89 3.25 8.34
N HIS A 44 36.03 3.16 7.34
CA HIS A 44 36.38 3.11 5.92
C HIS A 44 35.78 4.30 5.20
N THR A 45 36.63 5.13 4.60
CA THR A 45 36.22 6.38 3.92
C THR A 45 36.62 6.37 2.46
N SER A 46 35.92 7.16 1.65
CA SER A 46 36.32 7.50 0.29
C SER A 46 35.69 8.83 -0.13
N GLY A 47 36.49 9.74 -0.68
CA GLY A 47 36.06 11.07 -1.07
C GLY A 47 36.11 12.10 0.05
N ASP A 48 35.20 13.06 -0.01
CA ASP A 48 35.17 14.26 0.84
C ASP A 48 34.57 13.98 2.24
N CYS A 49 35.08 12.96 2.93
CA CYS A 49 34.48 12.46 4.18
C CYS A 49 34.72 13.34 5.41
N ASP A 50 35.73 14.20 5.36
CA ASP A 50 36.14 15.08 6.47
C ASP A 50 35.65 16.53 6.30
N ILE A 51 34.89 16.82 5.24
CA ILE A 51 34.24 18.13 5.08
C ILE A 51 33.13 18.27 6.10
N GLU A 52 33.15 19.36 6.86
CA GLU A 52 32.10 19.68 7.82
C GLU A 52 30.88 20.30 7.13
N PHE A 53 29.70 19.89 7.57
CA PHE A 53 28.42 20.45 7.17
C PHE A 53 27.44 20.41 8.36
N SER A 54 26.36 21.18 8.29
CA SER A 54 25.34 21.19 9.35
C SER A 54 24.53 19.87 9.35
N ILE A 55 24.33 19.27 10.52
CA ILE A 55 23.63 17.98 10.68
C ILE A 55 22.14 18.02 10.27
N GLN A 56 21.50 19.18 10.35
CA GLN A 56 20.11 19.39 9.96
C GLN A 56 19.16 18.36 10.61
N SER A 57 18.12 17.91 9.88
CA SER A 57 17.11 16.98 10.37
C SER A 57 17.63 15.60 10.79
N ILE A 58 18.89 15.23 10.46
CA ILE A 58 19.49 13.98 10.93
C ILE A 58 19.57 13.96 12.47
N SER A 59 19.76 15.14 13.08
CA SER A 59 19.81 15.31 14.54
C SER A 59 18.56 14.80 15.28
N LYS A 60 17.38 14.80 14.63
CA LYS A 60 16.10 14.38 15.22
C LYS A 60 16.15 12.97 15.77
N ALA A 61 16.81 12.06 15.05
CA ALA A 61 16.93 10.66 15.44
C ALA A 61 17.66 10.50 16.77
N PHE A 62 18.76 11.22 16.91
CA PHE A 62 19.64 11.14 18.06
C PHE A 62 19.05 11.88 19.27
N VAL A 63 18.42 13.05 19.07
CA VAL A 63 17.73 13.75 20.16
C VAL A 63 16.52 12.95 20.64
N TYR A 64 15.79 12.28 19.75
CA TYR A 64 14.75 11.33 20.15
C TYR A 64 15.32 10.19 21.00
N ALA A 65 16.48 9.62 20.63
CA ALA A 65 17.14 8.60 21.43
C ALA A 65 17.50 9.12 22.84
N LEU A 66 18.10 10.31 22.94
CA LEU A 66 18.43 10.92 24.24
C LEU A 66 17.19 11.11 25.12
N VAL A 67 16.10 11.65 24.55
CA VAL A 67 14.86 11.87 25.31
C VAL A 67 14.22 10.54 25.73
N CYS A 68 14.29 9.50 24.91
CA CYS A 68 13.82 8.16 25.28
C CYS A 68 14.67 7.51 26.37
N GLU A 69 15.97 7.77 26.42
CA GLU A 69 16.84 7.30 27.50
C GLU A 69 16.47 7.97 28.83
N GLU A 70 16.23 9.28 28.82
CA GLU A 70 15.93 10.06 30.02
C GLU A 70 14.51 9.81 30.56
N LEU A 71 13.50 9.78 29.68
CA LEU A 71 12.09 9.75 30.08
C LEU A 71 11.43 8.37 29.91
N GLY A 72 12.13 7.44 29.26
CA GLY A 72 11.57 6.15 28.88
C GLY A 72 10.68 6.24 27.64
N HIS A 73 10.78 5.22 26.79
CA HIS A 73 10.12 5.18 25.48
C HIS A 73 8.58 5.29 25.53
N GLN A 74 7.91 4.81 26.59
CA GLN A 74 6.45 4.89 26.73
C GLN A 74 5.97 6.33 26.90
N ALA A 75 6.58 7.09 27.81
CA ALA A 75 6.23 8.48 28.05
C ALA A 75 6.44 9.35 26.79
N VAL A 76 7.55 9.10 26.07
CA VAL A 76 7.83 9.80 24.81
C VAL A 76 6.83 9.39 23.73
N ALA A 77 6.47 8.11 23.62
CA ALA A 77 5.49 7.65 22.64
C ALA A 77 4.07 8.20 22.88
N GLU A 78 3.70 8.50 24.13
CA GLU A 78 2.41 9.13 24.46
C GLU A 78 2.36 10.63 24.13
N ARG A 79 3.49 11.34 24.27
CA ARG A 79 3.57 12.77 24.01
C ARG A 79 3.87 13.11 22.55
N ILE A 80 4.76 12.33 21.92
CA ILE A 80 5.28 12.59 20.58
C ILE A 80 4.67 11.64 19.54
N GLY A 81 4.53 10.36 19.88
CA GLY A 81 4.09 9.31 18.97
C GLY A 81 5.19 8.67 18.14
N VAL A 82 4.80 7.64 17.39
CA VAL A 82 5.66 6.82 16.50
C VAL A 82 4.95 6.49 15.18
N ASN A 83 3.89 7.24 14.85
CA ASN A 83 3.00 6.98 13.73
C ASN A 83 3.25 7.96 12.59
N ASN A 84 3.07 7.49 11.35
CA ASN A 84 3.19 8.35 10.18
C ASN A 84 2.07 9.38 10.09
N THR A 85 2.42 10.58 9.62
CA THR A 85 1.46 11.66 9.35
C THR A 85 0.73 11.46 8.03
N GLY A 86 1.36 10.79 7.06
CA GLY A 86 0.86 10.68 5.68
C GLY A 86 0.94 12.00 4.89
N LEU A 87 1.60 13.01 5.45
CA LEU A 87 1.72 14.38 4.91
C LEU A 87 3.20 14.81 4.92
N PRO A 88 3.57 15.88 4.19
CA PRO A 88 4.94 16.42 4.21
C PRO A 88 5.45 16.68 5.63
N PHE A 89 6.76 16.52 5.84
CA PHE A 89 7.40 16.57 7.16
C PHE A 89 7.23 17.89 7.93
N ASN A 90 6.87 18.98 7.24
CA ASN A 90 6.63 20.31 7.78
C ASN A 90 5.14 20.72 7.75
N SER A 91 4.23 19.76 7.61
CA SER A 91 2.79 20.02 7.45
C SER A 91 2.13 20.47 8.75
N VAL A 92 1.61 21.69 8.78
CA VAL A 92 0.76 22.21 9.87
C VAL A 92 -0.61 21.53 9.89
N ILE A 93 -1.11 21.11 8.70
CA ILE A 93 -2.37 20.36 8.57
C ILE A 93 -2.29 19.03 9.33
N ALA A 94 -1.10 18.43 9.39
CA ALA A 94 -0.90 17.21 10.17
C ALA A 94 -1.14 17.44 11.67
N ILE A 95 -0.86 18.63 12.20
CA ILE A 95 -1.09 18.96 13.61
C ILE A 95 -2.59 19.13 13.86
N GLU A 96 -3.26 19.90 13.00
CA GLU A 96 -4.72 20.15 13.06
C GLU A 96 -5.54 18.86 12.97
N LEU A 97 -5.23 18.01 11.98
CA LEU A 97 -5.93 16.73 11.80
C LEU A 97 -5.73 15.74 12.97
N ASN A 98 -4.78 16.01 13.86
CA ASN A 98 -4.47 15.16 15.01
C ASN A 98 -4.65 15.88 16.35
N ASN A 99 -5.48 16.93 16.40
CA ASN A 99 -5.80 17.68 17.63
C ASN A 99 -4.52 18.10 18.38
N GLY A 100 -3.56 18.66 17.65
CA GLY A 100 -2.28 19.11 18.21
C GLY A 100 -1.20 18.04 18.33
N HIS A 101 -1.53 16.75 18.19
CA HIS A 101 -0.56 15.68 18.40
C HIS A 101 0.46 15.59 17.24
N PRO A 102 1.78 15.60 17.50
CA PRO A 102 2.81 15.67 16.46
C PRO A 102 3.07 14.36 15.69
N MET A 103 2.55 13.24 16.21
CA MET A 103 2.50 11.90 15.60
C MET A 103 3.79 11.09 15.56
N ASN A 104 4.94 11.69 15.25
CA ASN A 104 6.25 11.03 15.30
C ASN A 104 7.38 12.06 15.45
N PRO A 105 8.55 11.68 15.99
CA PRO A 105 9.66 12.60 16.22
C PRO A 105 10.40 13.05 14.95
N MET A 106 10.14 12.43 13.78
CA MET A 106 10.91 12.67 12.55
C MET A 106 10.35 13.84 11.71
N VAL A 107 9.11 14.26 11.96
CA VAL A 107 8.52 15.49 11.40
C VAL A 107 8.89 16.71 12.26
N ASN A 108 8.87 17.93 11.69
CA ASN A 108 9.31 19.13 12.41
C ASN A 108 8.52 19.37 13.70
N ALA A 109 7.19 19.15 13.68
CA ALA A 109 6.35 19.29 14.86
C ALA A 109 6.79 18.33 16.00
N GLY A 110 7.06 17.08 15.67
CA GLY A 110 7.52 16.10 16.65
C GLY A 110 8.93 16.35 17.10
N ALA A 111 9.81 16.83 16.23
CA ALA A 111 11.18 17.19 16.60
C ALA A 111 11.23 18.39 17.56
N ILE A 112 10.44 19.44 17.31
CA ILE A 112 10.31 20.59 18.21
C ILE A 112 9.74 20.14 19.56
N ALA A 113 8.67 19.33 19.55
CA ALA A 113 8.10 18.77 20.78
C ALA A 113 9.09 17.85 21.52
N THR A 114 9.90 17.07 20.79
CA THR A 114 10.95 16.21 21.38
C THR A 114 12.04 17.06 22.01
N THR A 115 12.46 18.14 21.33
CA THR A 115 13.43 19.12 21.86
C THR A 115 12.94 19.72 23.17
N ALA A 116 11.66 20.07 23.27
CA ALA A 116 11.07 20.58 24.51
C ALA A 116 11.07 19.58 25.67
N LEU A 117 11.14 18.28 25.39
CA LEU A 117 11.17 17.22 26.40
C LEU A 117 12.58 16.90 26.91
N ILE A 118 13.64 17.48 26.31
CA ILE A 118 14.99 17.25 26.83
C ILE A 118 15.10 17.86 28.24
N PRO A 119 15.68 17.14 29.22
CA PRO A 119 15.81 17.67 30.57
C PRO A 119 16.63 18.97 30.63
N GLY A 120 16.08 19.99 31.27
CA GLY A 120 16.73 21.27 31.54
C GLY A 120 15.72 22.34 31.98
N GLU A 121 16.00 23.03 33.08
CA GLU A 121 15.10 24.07 33.62
C GLU A 121 15.07 25.34 32.76
N ALA A 122 16.04 25.51 31.86
CA ALA A 122 16.16 26.64 30.95
C ALA A 122 16.65 26.20 29.55
N PRO A 123 16.38 26.96 28.49
CA PRO A 123 16.80 26.64 27.12
C PRO A 123 18.30 26.38 26.97
N GLN A 124 19.13 27.09 27.74
CA GLN A 124 20.58 26.89 27.76
C GLN A 124 20.99 25.52 28.29
N ALA A 125 20.33 25.03 29.35
CA ALA A 125 20.58 23.70 29.89
C ALA A 125 20.13 22.60 28.92
N GLN A 126 18.99 22.82 28.23
CA GLN A 126 18.51 21.94 27.17
C GLN A 126 19.51 21.86 26.01
N TRP A 127 20.05 23.01 25.59
CA TRP A 127 21.09 23.09 24.58
C TRP A 127 22.37 22.33 24.98
N GLU A 128 22.87 22.55 26.20
CA GLU A 128 24.05 21.86 26.73
C GLU A 128 23.86 20.35 26.80
N HIS A 129 22.66 19.88 27.14
CA HIS A 129 22.32 18.47 27.14
C HIS A 129 22.38 17.89 25.71
N ILE A 130 21.76 18.56 24.75
CA ILE A 130 21.72 18.13 23.35
C ILE A 130 23.13 18.07 22.74
N VAL A 131 23.93 19.13 22.86
CA VAL A 131 25.27 19.17 22.27
C VAL A 131 26.18 18.11 22.90
N ARG A 132 26.08 17.89 24.22
CA ARG A 132 26.81 16.81 24.90
C ARG A 132 26.42 15.44 24.36
N GLY A 133 25.13 15.12 24.33
CA GLY A 133 24.66 13.80 23.88
C GLY A 133 24.99 13.53 22.41
N LEU A 134 24.83 14.53 21.53
CA LEU A 134 25.23 14.40 20.12
C LEU A 134 26.75 14.23 19.96
N SER A 135 27.55 14.91 20.78
CA SER A 135 29.00 14.72 20.83
C SER A 135 29.39 13.32 21.30
N GLU A 136 28.66 12.76 22.26
CA GLU A 136 28.86 11.37 22.72
C GLU A 136 28.53 10.36 21.62
N PHE A 137 27.46 10.57 20.85
CA PHE A 137 27.16 9.77 19.66
C PHE A 137 28.27 9.89 18.60
N ALA A 138 28.82 11.08 18.37
CA ALA A 138 29.89 11.29 17.40
C ALA A 138 31.26 10.78 17.88
N GLY A 139 31.44 10.60 19.18
CA GLY A 139 32.72 10.24 19.80
C GLY A 139 33.72 11.40 19.89
N ARG A 140 33.29 12.64 19.58
CA ARG A 140 34.07 13.88 19.68
C ARG A 140 33.16 15.06 20.01
N PRO A 141 33.69 16.16 20.58
CA PRO A 141 32.93 17.41 20.70
C PRO A 141 32.44 17.90 19.33
N LEU A 142 31.16 18.23 19.25
CA LEU A 142 30.53 18.91 18.12
C LEU A 142 30.36 20.40 18.43
N GLU A 143 30.53 21.23 17.41
CA GLU A 143 30.46 22.69 17.54
C GLU A 143 29.29 23.26 16.73
N LEU A 144 28.74 24.37 17.19
CA LEU A 144 27.67 25.08 16.50
C LEU A 144 28.23 25.83 15.29
N ASP A 145 27.61 25.66 14.12
CA ASP A 145 27.84 26.55 13.00
C ASP A 145 27.00 27.82 13.17
N GLU A 146 27.64 28.89 13.65
CA GLU A 146 26.96 30.17 13.88
C GLU A 146 26.40 30.77 12.59
N THR A 147 27.05 30.56 11.44
CA THR A 147 26.58 31.09 10.15
C THR A 147 25.29 30.40 9.71
N VAL A 148 25.25 29.07 9.78
CA VAL A 148 24.04 28.29 9.48
C VAL A 148 22.92 28.60 10.46
N TYR A 149 23.23 28.64 11.75
CA TYR A 149 22.27 28.98 12.79
C TYR A 149 21.62 30.34 12.56
N GLN A 150 22.41 31.39 12.29
CA GLN A 150 21.87 32.73 12.04
C GLN A 150 21.01 32.77 10.77
N SER A 151 21.43 32.08 9.70
CA SER A 151 20.66 31.99 8.45
C SER A 151 19.31 31.28 8.64
N GLU A 152 19.31 30.17 9.38
CA GLU A 152 18.10 29.40 9.67
C GLU A 152 17.19 30.14 10.65
N ALA A 153 17.73 30.77 11.69
CA ALA A 153 16.98 31.55 12.68
C ALA A 153 16.20 32.73 12.04
N GLN A 154 16.76 33.35 11.00
CA GLN A 154 16.10 34.43 10.26
C GLN A 154 14.96 33.94 9.35
N THR A 155 14.94 32.65 8.99
CA THR A 155 14.03 32.07 7.97
C THR A 155 13.14 30.93 8.51
N ASN A 156 13.17 30.67 9.82
CA ASN A 156 12.43 29.58 10.46
C ASN A 156 10.96 29.93 10.83
N GLN A 157 10.30 30.89 10.14
CA GLN A 157 8.93 31.34 10.46
C GLN A 157 7.94 30.18 10.57
N ARG A 158 8.10 29.16 9.72
CA ARG A 158 7.24 27.96 9.73
C ARG A 158 7.43 27.12 10.99
N ASN A 159 8.66 26.97 11.49
CA ASN A 159 8.93 26.26 12.75
C ASN A 159 8.36 27.05 13.94
N ARG A 160 8.48 28.38 13.92
CA ARG A 160 7.85 29.26 14.92
C ARG A 160 6.33 29.12 14.95
N ALA A 161 5.69 29.05 13.78
CA ALA A 161 4.25 28.81 13.66
C ALA A 161 3.84 27.42 14.18
N ILE A 162 4.60 26.38 13.83
CA ILE A 162 4.40 25.01 14.34
C ILE A 162 4.47 24.99 15.87
N ALA A 163 5.47 25.63 16.47
CA ALA A 163 5.64 25.65 17.91
C ALA A 163 4.49 26.40 18.61
N ARG A 164 4.05 27.54 18.08
CA ARG A 164 2.86 28.26 18.58
C ARG A 164 1.58 27.42 18.47
N LEU A 165 1.46 26.62 17.41
CA LEU A 165 0.33 25.72 17.25
C LEU A 165 0.36 24.60 18.29
N LEU A 166 1.52 23.98 18.52
CA LEU A 166 1.70 22.97 19.57
C LEU A 166 1.39 23.55 20.97
N GLU A 167 1.83 24.77 21.26
CA GLU A 167 1.47 25.53 22.48
C GLU A 167 -0.05 25.69 22.60
N SER A 168 -0.75 26.15 21.55
CA SER A 168 -2.21 26.33 21.60
C SER A 168 -3.00 25.05 21.89
N TYR A 169 -2.41 23.90 21.58
CA TYR A 169 -2.97 22.58 21.84
C TYR A 169 -2.49 21.96 23.16
N GLY A 170 -1.74 22.71 23.98
CA GLY A 170 -1.20 22.23 25.27
C GLY A 170 -0.15 21.12 25.11
N ARG A 171 0.63 21.15 24.01
CA ARG A 171 1.69 20.17 23.72
C ARG A 171 3.10 20.68 23.98
N LEU A 172 3.24 21.96 24.29
CA LEU A 172 4.48 22.59 24.72
C LEU A 172 4.20 23.37 26.00
N ASP A 173 4.92 23.02 27.07
CA ASP A 173 4.84 23.70 28.37
C ASP A 173 5.88 24.84 28.50
N LEU A 174 6.93 24.80 27.68
CA LEU A 174 7.98 25.81 27.61
C LEU A 174 7.64 26.88 26.57
N ASP A 175 8.33 28.04 26.63
CA ASP A 175 8.19 29.08 25.61
C ASP A 175 8.48 28.51 24.21
N PRO A 176 7.49 28.48 23.29
CA PRO A 176 7.64 27.83 22.00
C PRO A 176 8.75 28.44 21.15
N LEU A 177 9.02 29.75 21.30
CA LEU A 177 10.09 30.40 20.54
C LEU A 177 11.48 30.03 21.06
N ALA A 178 11.65 29.92 22.38
CA ALA A 178 12.88 29.42 22.97
C ALA A 178 13.16 27.95 22.58
N VAL A 179 12.14 27.09 22.53
CA VAL A 179 12.29 25.70 22.06
C VAL A 179 12.73 25.67 20.59
N VAL A 180 12.14 26.53 19.75
CA VAL A 180 12.53 26.63 18.34
C VAL A 180 13.98 27.12 18.20
N ASP A 181 14.45 28.01 19.07
CA ASP A 181 15.85 28.44 19.10
C ASP A 181 16.79 27.26 19.34
N VAL A 182 16.53 26.48 20.40
CA VAL A 182 17.31 25.27 20.74
C VAL A 182 17.28 24.25 19.60
N TYR A 183 16.11 24.01 19.00
CA TYR A 183 15.97 23.12 17.86
C TYR A 183 16.72 23.61 16.61
N THR A 184 16.76 24.93 16.39
CA THR A 184 17.52 25.53 15.27
C THR A 184 19.02 25.36 15.50
N ARG A 185 19.52 25.59 16.73
CA ARG A 185 20.92 25.33 17.09
C ARG A 185 21.29 23.85 16.92
N GLN A 186 20.40 22.94 17.30
CA GLN A 186 20.56 21.50 17.09
C GLN A 186 20.77 21.17 15.61
N CYS A 187 20.02 21.79 14.70
CA CYS A 187 20.14 21.56 13.26
C CYS A 187 21.44 22.15 12.68
N ALA A 188 22.02 23.15 13.34
CA ALA A 188 23.23 23.84 12.90
C ALA A 188 24.54 23.26 13.47
N LEU A 189 24.53 22.12 14.18
CA LEU A 189 25.77 21.47 14.63
C LEU A 189 26.60 20.95 13.45
N ARG A 190 27.91 21.21 13.47
CA ARG A 190 28.86 20.75 12.47
C ARG A 190 29.19 19.29 12.65
N VAL A 191 29.05 18.53 11.57
CA VAL A 191 29.41 17.11 11.49
C VAL A 191 30.09 16.82 10.16
N THR A 192 30.83 15.74 10.11
CA THR A 192 31.41 15.16 8.90
C THR A 192 30.65 13.87 8.51
N ALA A 193 30.89 13.36 7.30
CA ALA A 193 30.36 12.04 6.92
C ALA A 193 30.87 10.93 7.86
N LYS A 194 32.09 11.10 8.39
CA LYS A 194 32.68 10.20 9.37
C LYS A 194 31.96 10.23 10.71
N ASP A 195 31.63 11.42 11.22
CA ASP A 195 30.86 11.57 12.46
C ASP A 195 29.52 10.86 12.34
N LEU A 196 28.78 11.11 11.26
CA LEU A 196 27.48 10.47 11.03
C LEU A 196 27.57 8.95 10.96
N ALA A 197 28.63 8.41 10.34
CA ALA A 197 28.87 6.97 10.30
C ALA A 197 29.09 6.40 11.72
N ILE A 198 29.89 7.07 12.56
CA ILE A 198 30.14 6.67 13.95
C ILE A 198 28.88 6.79 14.80
N MET A 199 28.10 7.87 14.64
CA MET A 199 26.81 8.05 15.31
C MET A 199 25.83 6.94 14.93
N GLY A 200 25.77 6.57 13.64
CA GLY A 200 24.97 5.45 13.14
C GLY A 200 25.43 4.11 13.69
N ALA A 201 26.74 3.85 13.72
CA ALA A 201 27.32 2.64 14.30
C ALA A 201 27.05 2.53 15.81
N THR A 202 26.99 3.65 16.52
CA THR A 202 26.59 3.69 17.93
C THR A 202 25.17 3.14 18.13
N LEU A 203 24.21 3.54 17.28
CA LEU A 203 22.85 2.98 17.31
C LEU A 203 22.81 1.51 16.86
N ALA A 204 23.69 1.11 15.93
CA ALA A 204 23.78 -0.27 15.46
C ALA A 204 24.31 -1.23 16.53
N ASP A 205 25.25 -0.79 17.37
CA ASP A 205 25.84 -1.58 18.47
C ASP A 205 25.11 -1.41 19.81
N GLY A 206 23.79 -1.27 19.77
CA GLY A 206 22.97 -1.16 20.97
C GLY A 206 23.36 0.01 21.89
N GLY A 207 23.89 1.09 21.33
CA GLY A 207 24.12 2.37 22.01
C GLY A 207 25.55 2.57 22.50
N VAL A 208 26.49 1.68 22.16
CA VAL A 208 27.91 1.84 22.49
C VAL A 208 28.63 2.52 21.34
N ASN A 209 29.28 3.65 21.63
CA ASN A 209 30.04 4.35 20.61
C ASN A 209 31.31 3.56 20.26
N PRO A 210 31.54 3.19 19.00
CA PRO A 210 32.57 2.23 18.62
C PRO A 210 34.00 2.79 18.73
N VAL A 211 34.16 4.12 18.80
CA VAL A 211 35.47 4.78 18.93
C VAL A 211 35.85 4.96 20.39
N THR A 212 34.89 5.35 21.23
CA THR A 212 35.14 5.69 22.63
C THR A 212 34.84 4.55 23.61
N GLY A 213 34.13 3.51 23.17
CA GLY A 213 33.65 2.40 24.00
C GLY A 213 32.60 2.79 25.04
N ARG A 214 32.12 4.05 25.02
CA ARG A 214 31.14 4.55 25.98
C ARG A 214 29.72 4.26 25.50
N ARG A 215 28.87 3.80 26.42
CA ARG A 215 27.44 3.66 26.19
C ARG A 215 26.77 5.03 26.27
N VAL A 216 26.21 5.49 25.15
CA VAL A 216 25.49 6.76 25.02
C VAL A 216 24.02 6.58 25.39
N VAL A 217 23.40 5.50 24.93
CA VAL A 217 22.01 5.12 25.26
C VAL A 217 21.88 3.61 25.44
N SER A 218 20.77 3.16 25.99
CA SER A 218 20.48 1.74 26.13
C SER A 218 20.16 1.04 24.79
N ALA A 219 20.36 -0.27 24.74
CA ALA A 219 20.06 -1.07 23.55
C ALA A 219 18.56 -1.05 23.20
N GLY A 220 17.69 -0.95 24.20
CA GLY A 220 16.25 -0.82 24.02
C GLY A 220 15.87 0.47 23.30
N VAL A 221 16.49 1.59 23.68
CA VAL A 221 16.31 2.88 23.01
C VAL A 221 16.80 2.82 21.57
N CYS A 222 17.97 2.22 21.31
CA CYS A 222 18.49 2.08 19.94
C CYS A 222 17.52 1.34 19.03
N ARG A 223 16.99 0.21 19.49
CA ARG A 223 15.99 -0.58 18.75
C ARG A 223 14.76 0.27 18.42
N ASP A 224 14.26 1.03 19.39
CA ASP A 224 13.05 1.83 19.23
C ASP A 224 13.29 3.03 18.29
N THR A 225 14.43 3.72 18.40
CA THR A 225 14.85 4.77 17.47
C THR A 225 14.96 4.25 16.04
N LEU A 226 15.63 3.10 15.83
CA LEU A 226 15.75 2.47 14.52
C LEU A 226 14.40 2.03 13.96
N ALA A 227 13.48 1.54 14.80
CA ALA A 227 12.13 1.17 14.39
C ALA A 227 11.32 2.40 13.91
N VAL A 228 11.44 3.54 14.59
CA VAL A 228 10.78 4.79 14.18
C VAL A 228 11.34 5.31 12.86
N LEU A 229 12.66 5.26 12.68
CA LEU A 229 13.31 5.63 11.41
C LEU A 229 12.82 4.75 10.24
N ALA A 230 12.70 3.43 10.46
CA ALA A 230 12.22 2.52 9.44
C ALA A 230 10.73 2.73 9.11
N ALA A 231 9.89 2.96 10.12
CA ALA A 231 8.46 3.13 9.94
C ALA A 231 8.10 4.39 9.14
N THR A 232 8.83 5.50 9.35
CA THR A 232 8.62 6.76 8.62
C THR A 232 9.02 6.68 7.16
N GLY A 233 10.07 5.91 6.84
CA GLY A 233 10.48 5.63 5.47
C GLY A 233 9.48 4.77 4.68
N VAL A 234 8.85 3.77 5.31
CA VAL A 234 7.93 2.83 4.63
C VAL A 234 6.51 3.39 4.44
N GLY A 235 6.04 4.24 5.36
CA GLY A 235 4.67 4.77 5.30
C GLY A 235 4.38 5.68 4.11
N SER A 236 5.38 6.39 3.59
CA SER A 236 5.27 7.23 2.40
C SER A 236 5.10 6.42 1.11
N LEU A 237 5.61 5.18 1.07
CA LEU A 237 5.45 4.27 -0.08
C LEU A 237 4.05 3.62 -0.11
N GLY A 238 3.44 3.38 1.05
CA GLY A 238 2.10 2.78 1.15
C GLY A 238 0.97 3.68 0.63
N SER A 239 1.06 4.99 0.83
CA SER A 239 0.06 5.96 0.34
C SER A 239 0.11 6.15 -1.18
N ALA A 240 1.27 5.95 -1.81
CA ALA A 240 1.44 6.09 -3.25
C ALA A 240 0.56 5.11 -4.06
N ARG A 241 0.41 3.86 -3.59
CA ARG A 241 -0.48 2.86 -4.21
C ARG A 241 -1.94 3.30 -4.15
N ALA A 242 -2.36 3.94 -3.07
CA ALA A 242 -3.76 4.31 -2.91
C ALA A 242 -4.10 5.54 -3.77
N LEU A 243 -3.22 6.55 -3.80
CA LEU A 243 -3.37 7.71 -4.68
C LEU A 243 -3.35 7.32 -6.17
N SER A 244 -2.64 6.26 -6.56
CA SER A 244 -2.58 5.86 -7.97
C SER A 244 -3.94 5.44 -8.52
N GLY A 245 -4.84 4.86 -7.69
CA GLY A 245 -6.20 4.53 -8.11
C GLY A 245 -7.03 5.77 -8.46
N VAL A 246 -6.96 6.80 -7.61
CA VAL A 246 -7.62 8.10 -7.88
C VAL A 246 -7.07 8.72 -9.16
N CYS A 247 -5.74 8.79 -9.31
CA CYS A 247 -5.12 9.34 -10.51
C CYS A 247 -5.47 8.53 -11.77
N ALA A 248 -5.50 7.20 -11.68
CA ALA A 248 -5.82 6.33 -12.81
C ALA A 248 -7.25 6.54 -13.31
N PHE A 249 -8.23 6.63 -12.41
CA PHE A 249 -9.61 6.95 -12.78
C PHE A 249 -9.72 8.36 -13.39
N LEU A 250 -9.14 9.38 -12.77
CA LEU A 250 -9.22 10.76 -13.29
C LEU A 250 -8.55 10.89 -14.66
N ILE A 251 -7.31 10.43 -14.81
CA ILE A 251 -6.56 10.49 -16.07
C ILE A 251 -7.28 9.65 -17.13
N GLY A 252 -7.66 8.41 -16.81
CA GLY A 252 -8.34 7.51 -17.73
C GLY A 252 -9.71 8.03 -18.17
N GLY A 253 -10.50 8.56 -17.24
CA GLY A 253 -11.82 9.14 -17.50
C GLY A 253 -11.76 10.40 -18.35
N THR A 254 -10.85 11.33 -18.02
CA THR A 254 -10.63 12.56 -18.80
C THR A 254 -10.14 12.23 -20.21
N LEU A 255 -9.10 11.39 -20.34
CA LEU A 255 -8.60 11.01 -21.67
C LEU A 255 -9.66 10.25 -22.47
N GLY A 256 -10.32 9.27 -21.86
CA GLY A 256 -11.37 8.47 -22.49
C GLY A 256 -12.52 9.33 -23.05
N THR A 257 -12.85 10.44 -22.38
CA THR A 257 -13.95 11.33 -22.78
C THR A 257 -13.53 12.37 -23.82
N PHE A 258 -12.38 13.03 -23.63
CA PHE A 258 -12.00 14.19 -24.45
C PHE A 258 -11.02 13.87 -25.57
N VAL A 259 -10.26 12.78 -25.49
CA VAL A 259 -9.20 12.42 -26.45
C VAL A 259 -9.42 11.03 -27.06
N GLY A 260 -10.09 10.14 -26.33
CA GLY A 260 -10.21 8.71 -26.61
C GLY A 260 -9.35 7.88 -25.66
N TRP A 261 -9.58 6.56 -25.64
CA TRP A 261 -8.98 5.65 -24.66
C TRP A 261 -7.53 5.24 -24.99
N ARG A 262 -7.11 5.32 -26.26
CA ARG A 262 -5.78 4.85 -26.71
C ARG A 262 -4.57 5.53 -26.05
N PRO A 263 -4.56 6.85 -25.80
CA PRO A 263 -3.44 7.53 -25.13
C PRO A 263 -3.09 6.98 -23.75
N VAL A 264 -4.05 6.36 -23.04
CA VAL A 264 -3.80 5.72 -21.74
C VAL A 264 -2.71 4.64 -21.87
N PHE A 265 -2.70 3.88 -22.97
CA PHE A 265 -1.68 2.86 -23.23
C PHE A 265 -0.30 3.46 -23.48
N VAL A 266 -0.23 4.63 -24.13
CA VAL A 266 1.04 5.35 -24.33
C VAL A 266 1.59 5.83 -22.99
N ILE A 267 0.74 6.37 -22.11
CA ILE A 267 1.14 6.79 -20.76
C ILE A 267 1.67 5.59 -19.97
N VAL A 268 0.98 4.45 -20.00
CA VAL A 268 1.42 3.22 -19.33
C VAL A 268 2.77 2.75 -19.89
N LEU A 269 2.95 2.79 -21.22
CA LEU A 269 4.23 2.43 -21.85
C LEU A 269 5.36 3.37 -21.42
N VAL A 270 5.14 4.69 -21.44
CA VAL A 270 6.13 5.68 -21.02
C VAL A 270 6.50 5.48 -19.54
N LEU A 271 5.52 5.25 -18.67
CA LEU A 271 5.75 4.95 -17.27
C LEU A 271 6.52 3.63 -17.09
N ALA A 272 6.18 2.58 -17.83
CA ALA A 272 6.88 1.31 -17.79
C ALA A 272 8.34 1.46 -18.24
N VAL A 273 8.60 2.21 -19.31
CA VAL A 273 9.95 2.54 -19.79
C VAL A 273 10.69 3.36 -18.75
N ALA A 274 10.07 4.38 -18.16
CA ALA A 274 10.70 5.19 -17.11
C ALA A 274 11.05 4.35 -15.88
N VAL A 275 10.14 3.49 -15.40
CA VAL A 275 10.39 2.56 -14.29
C VAL A 275 11.52 1.59 -14.64
N PHE A 276 11.54 1.04 -15.86
CA PHE A 276 12.61 0.19 -16.34
C PHE A 276 13.96 0.91 -16.36
N LEU A 277 14.01 2.14 -16.88
CA LEU A 277 15.22 2.98 -16.89
C LEU A 277 15.68 3.30 -15.46
N PHE A 278 14.77 3.64 -14.55
CA PHE A 278 15.09 3.86 -13.14
C PHE A 278 15.49 2.58 -12.41
N SER A 279 15.05 1.41 -12.86
CA SER A 279 15.45 0.14 -12.26
C SER A 279 16.96 -0.09 -12.34
N PHE A 280 17.63 0.43 -13.36
CA PHE A 280 19.10 0.39 -13.48
C PHE A 280 19.82 1.28 -12.46
N ARG A 281 19.13 2.24 -11.83
CA ARG A 281 19.66 3.05 -10.72
C ARG A 281 19.51 2.36 -9.37
N LEU A 282 18.66 1.33 -9.26
CA LEU A 282 18.52 0.57 -8.03
C LEU A 282 19.76 -0.32 -7.83
N HIS A 283 20.25 -0.37 -6.60
CA HIS A 283 21.38 -1.22 -6.25
C HIS A 283 20.97 -2.70 -6.41
N SER A 284 21.65 -3.42 -7.29
CA SER A 284 21.53 -4.88 -7.36
C SER A 284 22.13 -5.45 -6.07
N ALA A 285 21.32 -6.11 -5.24
CA ALA A 285 21.84 -7.02 -4.24
C ALA A 285 22.61 -8.13 -4.99
N ALA A 286 23.79 -8.51 -4.47
CA ALA A 286 24.51 -9.65 -5.03
C ALA A 286 23.62 -10.90 -4.82
N GLY A 287 23.12 -11.47 -5.92
CA GLY A 287 22.32 -12.70 -5.86
C GLY A 287 23.16 -13.84 -5.27
N ASP A 288 22.52 -14.69 -4.48
CA ASP A 288 23.16 -15.88 -3.94
C ASP A 288 23.39 -16.89 -5.08
N LYS A 289 24.67 -17.07 -5.47
CA LYS A 289 25.07 -17.99 -6.54
C LYS A 289 24.87 -19.47 -6.19
N SER A 290 24.57 -19.78 -4.93
CA SER A 290 24.26 -21.14 -4.48
C SER A 290 22.79 -21.53 -4.74
N VAL A 291 21.94 -20.57 -5.13
CA VAL A 291 20.51 -20.79 -5.37
C VAL A 291 20.24 -20.96 -6.87
N ASP A 292 19.93 -22.20 -7.27
CA ASP A 292 19.43 -22.49 -8.61
C ASP A 292 17.94 -22.17 -8.71
N ILE A 293 17.58 -21.29 -9.65
CA ILE A 293 16.19 -20.91 -9.94
C ILE A 293 15.41 -22.15 -10.38
N ASP A 294 14.27 -22.41 -9.73
CA ASP A 294 13.35 -23.47 -10.13
C ASP A 294 12.54 -23.10 -11.37
N VAL A 295 13.19 -23.14 -12.54
CA VAL A 295 12.57 -22.81 -13.84
C VAL A 295 11.36 -23.69 -14.12
N PHE A 296 11.42 -24.97 -13.72
CA PHE A 296 10.29 -25.89 -13.90
C PHE A 296 9.08 -25.45 -13.08
N ALA A 297 9.27 -25.16 -11.79
CA ALA A 297 8.19 -24.63 -10.95
C ALA A 297 7.67 -23.28 -11.47
N ALA A 298 8.56 -22.40 -11.94
CA ALA A 298 8.21 -21.09 -12.48
C ALA A 298 7.36 -21.18 -13.75
N LEU A 299 7.72 -22.05 -14.69
CA LEU A 299 6.92 -22.33 -15.88
C LEU A 299 5.56 -22.91 -15.49
N LEU A 300 5.55 -23.87 -14.56
CA LEU A 300 4.35 -24.59 -14.19
C LEU A 300 3.32 -23.68 -13.48
N ILE A 301 3.76 -22.81 -12.57
CA ILE A 301 2.88 -21.79 -11.96
C ILE A 301 2.52 -20.66 -12.93
N GLY A 302 3.45 -20.26 -13.80
CA GLY A 302 3.21 -19.22 -14.81
C GLY A 302 2.12 -19.63 -15.81
N VAL A 303 2.23 -20.84 -16.37
CA VAL A 303 1.20 -21.41 -17.26
C VAL A 303 -0.12 -21.63 -16.53
N ALA A 304 -0.07 -22.05 -15.26
CA ALA A 304 -1.27 -22.18 -14.43
C ALA A 304 -2.02 -20.85 -14.30
N ILE A 305 -1.32 -19.77 -13.93
CA ILE A 305 -1.91 -18.44 -13.75
C ILE A 305 -2.47 -17.91 -15.08
N VAL A 306 -1.71 -18.01 -16.18
CA VAL A 306 -2.17 -17.57 -17.51
C VAL A 306 -3.42 -18.33 -17.93
N SER A 307 -3.45 -19.65 -17.74
CA SER A 307 -4.61 -20.48 -18.09
C SER A 307 -5.84 -20.14 -17.23
N LEU A 308 -5.65 -19.94 -15.92
CA LEU A 308 -6.73 -19.49 -15.03
C LEU A 308 -7.26 -18.11 -15.46
N THR A 309 -6.38 -17.13 -15.68
CA THR A 309 -6.77 -15.77 -16.05
C THR A 309 -7.48 -15.73 -17.40
N LEU A 310 -6.94 -16.41 -18.42
CA LEU A 310 -7.57 -16.47 -19.75
C LEU A 310 -8.90 -17.21 -19.71
N GLY A 311 -8.97 -18.34 -18.99
CA GLY A 311 -10.19 -19.10 -18.81
C GLY A 311 -11.28 -18.26 -18.17
N PHE A 312 -11.03 -17.69 -16.99
CA PHE A 312 -12.02 -16.86 -16.28
C PHE A 312 -12.44 -15.62 -17.08
N ASN A 313 -11.50 -14.85 -17.64
CA ASN A 313 -11.82 -13.61 -18.35
C ASN A 313 -12.68 -13.82 -19.60
N ASN A 314 -12.61 -15.01 -20.21
CA ASN A 314 -13.33 -15.29 -21.45
C ASN A 314 -14.52 -16.25 -21.27
N LEU A 315 -14.95 -16.53 -20.03
CA LEU A 315 -16.15 -17.36 -19.79
C LEU A 315 -17.41 -16.82 -20.48
N ASN A 316 -17.53 -15.50 -20.59
CA ASN A 316 -18.68 -14.85 -21.24
C ASN A 316 -18.60 -14.89 -22.75
N GLY A 317 -17.43 -14.54 -23.31
CA GLY A 317 -17.24 -14.49 -24.77
C GLY A 317 -17.25 -15.89 -25.38
N TRP A 318 -16.49 -16.82 -24.80
CA TRP A 318 -16.31 -18.17 -25.35
C TRP A 318 -17.41 -19.15 -24.94
N GLY A 319 -18.24 -18.78 -23.97
CA GLY A 319 -19.31 -19.62 -23.42
C GLY A 319 -18.87 -20.42 -22.19
N VAL A 320 -19.82 -20.75 -21.32
CA VAL A 320 -19.56 -21.44 -20.04
C VAL A 320 -19.45 -22.96 -20.20
N PHE A 321 -20.19 -23.54 -21.16
CA PHE A 321 -20.18 -24.99 -21.41
C PHE A 321 -19.98 -25.30 -22.89
N GLN A 322 -20.83 -24.73 -23.73
CA GLN A 322 -20.71 -24.83 -25.19
C GLN A 322 -19.88 -23.67 -25.74
N ALA A 323 -19.12 -23.95 -26.80
CA ALA A 323 -18.32 -22.94 -27.46
C ALA A 323 -19.20 -21.98 -28.26
N ASN A 324 -19.08 -20.69 -27.98
CA ASN A 324 -19.66 -19.64 -28.82
C ASN A 324 -18.81 -19.42 -30.08
N PRO A 325 -19.34 -18.78 -31.13
CA PRO A 325 -18.57 -18.45 -32.35
C PRO A 325 -17.35 -17.56 -32.09
N GLU A 326 -17.34 -16.80 -30.99
CA GLU A 326 -16.21 -15.98 -30.56
C GLU A 326 -15.08 -16.79 -29.89
N ALA A 327 -15.32 -18.08 -29.60
CA ALA A 327 -14.29 -18.96 -29.06
C ALA A 327 -13.19 -19.20 -30.11
N PRO A 328 -11.91 -19.12 -29.74
CA PRO A 328 -10.80 -19.28 -30.68
C PRO A 328 -10.71 -20.71 -31.24
N PHE A 329 -11.23 -21.68 -30.50
CA PHE A 329 -11.34 -23.08 -30.87
C PHE A 329 -12.43 -23.72 -30.01
N ASP A 330 -13.00 -24.83 -30.48
CA ASP A 330 -13.88 -25.70 -29.70
C ASP A 330 -13.18 -27.03 -29.41
N LEU A 331 -13.63 -27.72 -28.35
CA LEU A 331 -13.18 -29.06 -27.99
C LEU A 331 -14.39 -29.98 -28.05
N LEU A 332 -14.69 -30.52 -29.24
CA LEU A 332 -15.90 -31.33 -29.48
C LEU A 332 -17.18 -30.56 -29.14
N GLY A 333 -17.24 -29.26 -29.49
CA GLY A 333 -18.35 -28.36 -29.16
C GLY A 333 -18.33 -27.76 -27.75
N LEU A 334 -17.35 -28.13 -26.91
CA LEU A 334 -17.17 -27.53 -25.58
C LEU A 334 -16.33 -26.26 -25.63
N SER A 335 -16.68 -25.31 -24.77
CA SER A 335 -15.93 -24.06 -24.61
C SER A 335 -14.50 -24.33 -24.11
N PRO A 336 -13.50 -23.63 -24.65
CA PRO A 336 -12.13 -23.72 -24.16
C PRO A 336 -11.93 -23.07 -22.79
N ALA A 337 -12.80 -22.16 -22.35
CA ALA A 337 -12.63 -21.43 -21.10
C ALA A 337 -12.62 -22.33 -19.84
N PRO A 338 -13.60 -23.22 -19.60
CA PRO A 338 -13.55 -24.17 -18.49
C PRO A 338 -12.35 -25.13 -18.54
N VAL A 339 -11.93 -25.51 -19.74
CA VAL A 339 -10.78 -26.40 -19.93
C VAL A 339 -9.50 -25.71 -19.50
N LEU A 340 -9.30 -24.44 -19.87
CA LEU A 340 -8.17 -23.64 -19.40
C LEU A 340 -8.20 -23.43 -17.88
N VAL A 341 -9.39 -23.22 -17.29
CA VAL A 341 -9.52 -23.15 -15.82
C VAL A 341 -9.10 -24.48 -15.19
N LEU A 342 -9.56 -25.61 -15.71
CA LEU A 342 -9.19 -26.94 -15.20
C LEU A 342 -7.69 -27.21 -15.35
N ILE A 343 -7.11 -26.93 -16.51
CA ILE A 343 -5.66 -27.03 -16.74
C ILE A 343 -4.92 -26.16 -15.73
N GLY A 344 -5.38 -24.92 -15.54
CA GLY A 344 -4.81 -23.99 -14.57
C GLY A 344 -4.85 -24.53 -13.14
N ILE A 345 -5.95 -25.13 -12.70
CA ILE A 345 -6.08 -25.78 -11.39
C ILE A 345 -5.12 -26.98 -11.28
N VAL A 346 -5.10 -27.86 -12.28
CA VAL A 346 -4.26 -29.07 -12.29
C VAL A 346 -2.78 -28.70 -12.24
N LEU A 347 -2.34 -27.74 -13.07
CA LEU A 347 -0.97 -27.24 -13.05
C LEU A 347 -0.67 -26.54 -11.72
N GLY A 348 -1.57 -25.70 -11.20
CA GLY A 348 -1.40 -25.09 -9.88
C GLY A 348 -1.21 -26.14 -8.76
N GLN A 349 -1.97 -27.23 -8.78
CA GLN A 349 -1.79 -28.34 -7.83
C GLN A 349 -0.46 -29.06 -8.04
N ALA A 350 -0.07 -29.32 -9.29
CA ALA A 350 1.22 -29.90 -9.62
C ALA A 350 2.39 -29.03 -9.13
N PHE A 351 2.24 -27.70 -9.11
CA PHE A 351 3.23 -26.78 -8.54
C PHE A 351 3.40 -27.00 -7.04
N PHE A 352 2.31 -27.13 -6.29
CA PHE A 352 2.38 -27.40 -4.85
C PHE A 352 2.99 -28.77 -4.56
N VAL A 353 2.65 -29.79 -5.35
CA VAL A 353 3.22 -31.14 -5.23
C VAL A 353 4.72 -31.13 -5.51
N TRP A 354 5.13 -30.50 -6.62
CA TRP A 354 6.53 -30.35 -7.01
C TRP A 354 7.34 -29.59 -5.97
N THR A 355 6.81 -28.46 -5.50
CA THR A 355 7.46 -27.62 -4.48
C THR A 355 7.65 -28.40 -3.18
N ARG A 356 6.63 -29.17 -2.72
CA ARG A 356 6.77 -30.06 -1.56
C ARG A 356 7.84 -31.13 -1.77
N HIS A 357 7.90 -31.73 -2.96
CA HIS A 357 8.93 -32.72 -3.30
C HIS A 357 10.33 -32.11 -3.22
N ARG A 358 10.56 -30.96 -3.87
CA ARG A 358 11.80 -30.17 -3.81
C ARG A 358 12.26 -29.92 -2.37
N THR A 359 11.37 -29.38 -1.54
CA THR A 359 11.66 -29.10 -0.12
C THR A 359 12.04 -30.37 0.65
N ARG A 360 11.35 -31.49 0.42
CA ARG A 360 11.68 -32.78 1.07
C ARG A 360 13.03 -33.35 0.64
N THR A 361 13.47 -33.03 -0.58
CA THR A 361 14.79 -33.43 -1.10
C THR A 361 15.92 -32.48 -0.73
N GLY A 362 15.67 -31.49 0.15
CA GLY A 362 16.68 -30.52 0.58
C GLY A 362 17.07 -29.48 -0.48
N LYS A 363 16.30 -29.38 -1.58
CA LYS A 363 16.52 -28.40 -2.64
C LYS A 363 15.73 -27.13 -2.36
N VAL A 364 16.31 -25.97 -2.68
CA VAL A 364 15.66 -24.66 -2.54
C VAL A 364 14.43 -24.60 -3.48
N PRO A 365 13.20 -24.35 -2.97
CA PRO A 365 12.01 -24.18 -3.80
C PRO A 365 11.92 -22.77 -4.41
N LEU A 366 11.03 -22.57 -5.40
CA LEU A 366 10.76 -21.24 -5.95
C LEU A 366 10.17 -20.26 -4.92
N VAL A 367 9.27 -20.77 -4.08
CA VAL A 367 8.63 -20.04 -2.98
C VAL A 367 8.54 -21.00 -1.80
N SER A 368 8.98 -20.58 -0.62
CA SER A 368 8.84 -21.42 0.56
C SER A 368 7.37 -21.57 0.98
N LEU A 369 6.88 -22.81 1.03
CA LEU A 369 5.53 -23.12 1.51
C LEU A 369 5.35 -22.90 3.02
N SER A 370 6.43 -22.66 3.77
CA SER A 370 6.36 -22.31 5.19
C SER A 370 5.61 -21.00 5.43
N VAL A 371 5.59 -20.09 4.44
CA VAL A 371 4.82 -18.83 4.48
C VAL A 371 3.30 -19.07 4.55
N LEU A 372 2.84 -20.27 4.20
CA LEU A 372 1.44 -20.72 4.31
C LEU A 372 1.27 -21.79 5.40
N GLY A 373 2.28 -21.99 6.24
CA GLY A 373 2.35 -23.08 7.21
C GLY A 373 1.30 -22.94 8.31
N SER A 374 1.06 -21.71 8.78
CA SER A 374 0.09 -21.46 9.84
C SER A 374 -1.33 -21.25 9.32
N SER A 375 -2.32 -21.58 10.16
CA SER A 375 -3.72 -21.28 9.85
C SER A 375 -4.03 -19.79 9.74
N ARG A 376 -3.20 -18.94 10.37
CA ARG A 376 -3.33 -17.48 10.37
C ARG A 376 -2.85 -16.86 9.06
N GLU A 377 -1.71 -17.32 8.54
CA GLU A 377 -1.20 -16.87 7.24
C GLU A 377 -2.14 -17.28 6.10
N ARG A 378 -2.62 -18.53 6.10
CA ARG A 378 -3.63 -18.97 5.12
C ARG A 378 -4.91 -18.14 5.19
N ALA A 379 -5.37 -17.83 6.41
CA ALA A 379 -6.53 -16.98 6.61
C ALA A 379 -6.30 -15.56 6.07
N ALA A 380 -5.10 -15.00 6.24
CA ALA A 380 -4.72 -13.72 5.65
C ALA A 380 -4.73 -13.78 4.11
N VAL A 381 -4.17 -14.83 3.50
CA VAL A 381 -4.21 -15.01 2.03
C VAL A 381 -5.64 -15.15 1.51
N TYR A 382 -6.51 -15.91 2.17
CA TYR A 382 -7.92 -16.01 1.78
C TYR A 382 -8.67 -14.69 1.93
N ALA A 383 -8.46 -13.97 3.04
CA ALA A 383 -9.02 -12.64 3.23
C ALA A 383 -8.54 -11.68 2.13
N MET A 384 -7.26 -11.74 1.75
CA MET A 384 -6.68 -10.95 0.65
C MET A 384 -7.37 -11.25 -0.68
N PHE A 385 -7.53 -12.54 -0.97
CA PHE A 385 -8.13 -12.97 -2.23
C PHE A 385 -9.55 -12.44 -2.35
N ILE A 386 -10.34 -12.57 -1.28
CA ILE A 386 -11.74 -12.12 -1.31
C ILE A 386 -11.83 -10.59 -1.39
N VAL A 387 -11.05 -9.85 -0.60
CA VAL A 387 -11.13 -8.38 -0.63
C VAL A 387 -10.74 -7.82 -1.98
N VAL A 388 -9.66 -8.33 -2.60
CA VAL A 388 -9.20 -7.90 -3.93
C VAL A 388 -10.19 -8.32 -5.02
N ALA A 389 -10.78 -9.52 -4.91
CA ALA A 389 -11.80 -9.95 -5.87
C ALA A 389 -13.06 -9.07 -5.78
N LEU A 390 -13.50 -8.69 -4.58
CA LEU A 390 -14.62 -7.77 -4.36
C LEU A 390 -14.32 -6.37 -4.91
N GLU A 391 -13.09 -5.86 -4.69
CA GLU A 391 -12.63 -4.59 -5.25
C GLU A 391 -12.70 -4.62 -6.78
N ALA A 392 -12.14 -5.66 -7.41
CA ALA A 392 -12.14 -5.82 -8.86
C ALA A 392 -13.55 -6.01 -9.44
N ALA A 393 -14.40 -6.76 -8.75
CA ALA A 393 -15.81 -6.95 -9.13
C ALA A 393 -16.58 -5.62 -9.13
N LEU A 394 -16.39 -4.78 -8.12
CA LEU A 394 -17.09 -3.49 -8.02
C LEU A 394 -16.52 -2.47 -9.02
N ASN A 395 -15.20 -2.42 -9.18
CA ASN A 395 -14.51 -1.58 -10.18
C ASN A 395 -14.84 -1.98 -11.62
N PHE A 396 -15.32 -3.21 -11.85
CA PHE A 396 -15.86 -3.62 -13.14
C PHE A 396 -17.34 -3.29 -13.26
N THR A 397 -18.15 -3.74 -12.31
CA THR A 397 -19.62 -3.69 -12.35
C THR A 397 -20.16 -2.26 -12.41
N VAL A 398 -19.64 -1.36 -11.57
CA VAL A 398 -20.18 -0.01 -11.43
C VAL A 398 -19.88 0.84 -12.67
N PRO A 399 -18.62 0.93 -13.15
CA PRO A 399 -18.32 1.60 -14.41
C PRO A 399 -19.05 1.03 -15.62
N LEU A 400 -19.14 -0.30 -15.73
CA LEU A 400 -19.87 -0.95 -16.81
C LEU A 400 -21.34 -0.51 -16.82
N TYR A 401 -21.97 -0.48 -15.65
CA TYR A 401 -23.36 -0.05 -15.51
C TYR A 401 -23.52 1.43 -15.88
N ILE A 402 -22.69 2.32 -15.32
CA ILE A 402 -22.76 3.76 -15.59
C ILE A 402 -22.60 4.05 -17.08
N GLN A 403 -21.60 3.46 -17.73
CA GLN A 403 -21.31 3.78 -19.14
C GLN A 403 -22.28 3.10 -20.10
N ILE A 404 -22.51 1.79 -19.93
CA ILE A 404 -23.29 1.04 -20.92
C ILE A 404 -24.80 1.17 -20.68
N VAL A 405 -25.25 1.26 -19.43
CA VAL A 405 -26.69 1.34 -19.13
C VAL A 405 -27.18 2.79 -19.13
N GLN A 406 -26.44 3.71 -18.52
CA GLN A 406 -26.85 5.12 -18.44
C GLN A 406 -26.36 5.96 -19.62
N GLY A 407 -25.50 5.42 -20.47
CA GLY A 407 -24.90 6.17 -21.59
C GLY A 407 -23.96 7.30 -21.12
N ARG A 408 -23.48 7.24 -19.87
CA ARG A 408 -22.62 8.28 -19.30
C ARG A 408 -21.18 8.15 -19.77
N THR A 409 -20.44 9.25 -19.74
CA THR A 409 -19.06 9.27 -20.21
C THR A 409 -18.10 8.57 -19.22
N PRO A 410 -16.89 8.18 -19.67
CA PRO A 410 -15.83 7.73 -18.77
C PRO A 410 -15.47 8.76 -17.69
N PHE A 411 -15.58 10.05 -17.99
CA PHE A 411 -15.32 11.13 -17.02
C PHE A 411 -16.39 11.16 -15.93
N ASP A 412 -17.68 11.08 -16.30
CA ASP A 412 -18.79 11.02 -15.33
C ASP A 412 -18.65 9.81 -14.41
N THR A 413 -18.25 8.67 -14.98
CA THR A 413 -17.96 7.45 -14.22
C THR A 413 -16.84 7.66 -13.21
N SER A 414 -15.80 8.39 -13.59
CA SER A 414 -14.65 8.68 -12.73
C SER A 414 -15.04 9.62 -11.58
N MET A 415 -15.93 10.59 -11.84
CA MET A 415 -16.52 11.43 -10.80
C MET A 415 -17.40 10.63 -9.84
N ALA A 416 -18.25 9.74 -10.36
CA ALA A 416 -19.11 8.89 -9.54
C ALA A 416 -18.31 7.91 -8.65
N MET A 417 -17.17 7.41 -9.13
CA MET A 417 -16.29 6.50 -8.39
C MET A 417 -15.31 7.21 -7.45
N LEU A 418 -15.24 8.55 -7.50
CA LEU A 418 -14.28 9.33 -6.73
C LEU A 418 -14.44 9.18 -5.20
N PRO A 419 -15.66 9.21 -4.62
CA PRO A 419 -15.84 9.01 -3.18
C PRO A 419 -15.30 7.67 -2.69
N PHE A 420 -15.51 6.60 -3.46
CA PHE A 420 -14.98 5.27 -3.18
C PHE A 420 -13.45 5.26 -3.20
N ASN A 421 -12.83 5.71 -4.30
CA ASN A 421 -11.36 5.67 -4.44
C ASN A 421 -10.65 6.56 -3.40
N LEU A 422 -11.22 7.72 -3.07
CA LEU A 422 -10.66 8.62 -2.07
C LEU A 422 -10.75 8.04 -0.66
N THR A 423 -11.87 7.41 -0.32
CA THR A 423 -12.05 6.78 1.01
C THR A 423 -11.17 5.56 1.18
N VAL A 424 -11.01 4.72 0.16
CA VAL A 424 -9.99 3.64 0.17
C VAL A 424 -8.61 4.23 0.47
N SER A 425 -8.24 5.33 -0.18
CA SER A 425 -6.93 5.97 -0.01
C SER A 425 -6.70 6.52 1.39
N ILE A 426 -7.68 7.26 1.91
CA ILE A 426 -7.63 7.84 3.25
C ILE A 426 -7.61 6.73 4.31
N THR A 427 -8.51 5.76 4.22
CA THR A 427 -8.60 4.70 5.22
C THR A 427 -7.40 3.76 5.19
N ALA A 428 -6.85 3.42 4.02
CA ALA A 428 -5.62 2.63 3.92
C ALA A 428 -4.43 3.27 4.66
N THR A 429 -4.39 4.60 4.70
CA THR A 429 -3.38 5.37 5.43
C THR A 429 -3.68 5.44 6.93
N LEU A 430 -4.95 5.70 7.29
CA LEU A 430 -5.34 5.95 8.69
C LEU A 430 -5.53 4.70 9.53
N VAL A 431 -5.83 3.54 8.93
CA VAL A 431 -6.11 2.29 9.66
C VAL A 431 -4.93 1.85 10.53
N VAL A 432 -3.70 2.26 10.16
CA VAL A 432 -2.49 1.95 10.94
C VAL A 432 -2.59 2.45 12.39
N ARG A 433 -3.29 3.56 12.63
CA ARG A 433 -3.51 4.12 13.97
C ARG A 433 -4.35 3.22 14.86
N PHE A 434 -5.23 2.40 14.26
CA PHE A 434 -6.13 1.52 14.99
C PHE A 434 -5.44 0.22 15.47
N TYR A 435 -4.28 -0.15 14.92
CA TYR A 435 -3.52 -1.32 15.38
C TYR A 435 -3.05 -1.25 16.83
N LYS A 436 -2.92 -0.04 17.38
CA LYS A 436 -2.56 0.13 18.80
C LYS A 436 -3.72 -0.25 19.73
N ARG A 437 -4.96 -0.06 19.30
CA ARG A 437 -6.16 -0.26 20.13
C ARG A 437 -6.86 -1.59 19.84
N PHE A 438 -6.86 -2.02 18.58
CA PHE A 438 -7.61 -3.19 18.11
C PHE A 438 -6.68 -4.22 17.47
N THR A 439 -7.03 -5.50 17.65
CA THR A 439 -6.27 -6.61 17.05
C THR A 439 -6.54 -6.70 15.55
N PRO A 440 -5.62 -7.27 14.75
CA PRO A 440 -5.84 -7.53 13.33
C PRO A 440 -7.15 -8.27 13.04
N ARG A 441 -7.51 -9.24 13.89
CA ARG A 441 -8.80 -9.94 13.83
C ARG A 441 -9.99 -9.00 13.98
N THR A 442 -9.98 -8.15 14.99
CA THR A 442 -11.09 -7.21 15.25
C THR A 442 -11.27 -6.26 14.08
N ILE A 443 -10.17 -5.69 13.56
CA ILE A 443 -10.20 -4.79 12.41
C ILE A 443 -10.72 -5.54 11.18
N GLY A 444 -10.22 -6.74 10.90
CA GLY A 444 -10.64 -7.54 9.74
C GLY A 444 -12.12 -7.91 9.76
N VAL A 445 -12.61 -8.43 10.89
CA VAL A 445 -14.04 -8.80 11.05
C VAL A 445 -14.92 -7.56 10.90
N PHE A 446 -14.56 -6.46 11.55
CA PHE A 446 -15.30 -5.20 11.44
C PHE A 446 -15.34 -4.68 10.00
N SER A 447 -14.19 -4.65 9.31
CA SER A 447 -14.11 -4.14 7.95
C SER A 447 -14.85 -5.01 6.92
N PHE A 448 -14.83 -6.34 7.04
CA PHE A 448 -15.67 -7.20 6.18
C PHE A 448 -17.16 -7.07 6.50
N THR A 449 -17.52 -6.86 7.77
CA THR A 449 -18.91 -6.58 8.16
C THR A 449 -19.36 -5.26 7.54
N LEU A 450 -18.52 -4.22 7.61
CA LEU A 450 -18.79 -2.92 7.01
C LEU A 450 -18.93 -3.01 5.48
N THR A 451 -18.04 -3.74 4.82
CA THR A 451 -18.08 -4.03 3.38
C THR A 451 -19.38 -4.72 2.99
N THR A 452 -19.80 -5.72 3.78
CA THR A 452 -21.07 -6.44 3.57
C THR A 452 -22.26 -5.50 3.70
N VAL A 453 -22.33 -4.73 4.79
CA VAL A 453 -23.42 -3.77 5.03
C VAL A 453 -23.49 -2.75 3.90
N ALA A 454 -22.35 -2.25 3.42
CA ALA A 454 -22.31 -1.33 2.30
C ALA A 454 -22.84 -1.94 1.00
N LEU A 455 -22.48 -3.19 0.69
CA LEU A 455 -22.97 -3.87 -0.51
C LEU A 455 -24.48 -4.15 -0.44
N VAL A 456 -24.98 -4.58 0.72
CA VAL A 456 -26.43 -4.74 0.95
C VAL A 456 -27.13 -3.38 0.82
N TRP A 457 -26.60 -2.33 1.44
CA TRP A 457 -27.14 -0.97 1.33
C TRP A 457 -27.20 -0.51 -0.13
N LEU A 458 -26.10 -0.62 -0.88
CA LEU A 458 -26.02 -0.28 -2.29
C LEU A 458 -27.03 -1.08 -3.13
N SER A 459 -27.24 -2.37 -2.85
CA SER A 459 -28.24 -3.16 -3.55
C SER A 459 -29.67 -2.64 -3.39
N VAL A 460 -29.97 -1.93 -2.30
CA VAL A 460 -31.30 -1.35 -2.04
C VAL A 460 -31.38 0.05 -2.66
N VAL A 461 -30.39 0.90 -2.38
CA VAL A 461 -30.44 2.34 -2.69
C VAL A 461 -29.96 2.70 -4.08
N VAL A 462 -29.22 1.82 -4.78
CA VAL A 462 -28.70 2.15 -6.10
C VAL A 462 -29.88 2.36 -7.06
N THR A 463 -29.79 3.45 -7.81
CA THR A 463 -30.76 3.85 -8.83
C THR A 463 -30.01 4.18 -10.11
N ASN A 464 -30.72 4.63 -11.14
CA ASN A 464 -30.09 5.17 -12.35
C ASN A 464 -29.38 6.52 -12.13
N ASN A 465 -29.27 7.00 -10.89
CA ASN A 465 -28.47 8.17 -10.54
C ASN A 465 -27.47 7.86 -9.41
N TRP A 466 -26.20 7.81 -9.76
CA TRP A 466 -25.09 7.51 -8.83
C TRP A 466 -24.66 8.69 -7.96
N GLU A 467 -25.10 9.90 -8.31
CA GLU A 467 -24.81 11.12 -7.54
C GLU A 467 -25.75 11.31 -6.35
N THR A 468 -26.69 10.37 -6.17
CA THR A 468 -27.60 10.39 -5.03
C THR A 468 -26.82 10.17 -3.73
N ALA A 469 -27.10 10.99 -2.72
CA ALA A 469 -26.43 10.91 -1.42
C ALA A 469 -26.44 9.49 -0.80
N PRO A 470 -27.53 8.70 -0.85
CA PRO A 470 -27.52 7.31 -0.37
C PRO A 470 -26.49 6.42 -1.09
N THR A 471 -26.31 6.58 -2.40
CA THR A 471 -25.34 5.82 -3.20
C THR A 471 -23.92 6.22 -2.83
N ILE A 472 -23.65 7.53 -2.74
CA ILE A 472 -22.34 8.06 -2.33
C ILE A 472 -21.97 7.55 -0.93
N ILE A 473 -22.91 7.57 0.03
CA ILE A 473 -22.68 7.03 1.38
C ILE A 473 -22.33 5.54 1.31
N GLY A 474 -23.04 4.75 0.50
CA GLY A 474 -22.73 3.33 0.31
C GLY A 474 -21.31 3.10 -0.22
N LEU A 475 -20.90 3.89 -1.22
CA LEU A 475 -19.55 3.84 -1.80
C LEU A 475 -18.45 4.25 -0.80
N ILE A 476 -18.72 5.26 0.03
CA ILE A 476 -17.82 5.69 1.11
C ILE A 476 -17.65 4.57 2.15
N VAL A 477 -18.76 3.98 2.62
CA VAL A 477 -18.73 2.92 3.63
C VAL A 477 -18.01 1.67 3.10
N PHE A 478 -18.26 1.31 1.83
CA PHE A 478 -17.52 0.24 1.16
C PHE A 478 -16.02 0.57 1.05
N GLY A 479 -15.67 1.80 0.67
CA GLY A 479 -14.29 2.27 0.56
C GLY A 479 -13.53 2.25 1.88
N ILE A 480 -14.18 2.59 3.00
CA ILE A 480 -13.61 2.46 4.35
C ILE A 480 -13.29 0.98 4.67
N GLY A 481 -14.23 0.07 4.41
CA GLY A 481 -14.02 -1.37 4.60
C GLY A 481 -12.84 -1.90 3.78
N GLN A 482 -12.82 -1.56 2.49
CA GLN A 482 -11.78 -1.95 1.53
C GLN A 482 -10.40 -1.38 1.91
N GLY A 483 -10.28 -0.08 2.13
CA GLY A 483 -9.01 0.56 2.48
C GLY A 483 -8.40 -0.02 3.76
N ALA A 484 -9.23 -0.29 4.78
CA ALA A 484 -8.78 -0.93 6.01
C ALA A 484 -8.24 -2.35 5.77
N LEU A 485 -8.97 -3.17 5.00
CA LEU A 485 -8.61 -4.56 4.72
C LEU A 485 -7.34 -4.69 3.89
N VAL A 486 -7.16 -3.86 2.86
CA VAL A 486 -5.97 -3.89 1.99
C VAL A 486 -4.69 -3.69 2.80
N THR A 487 -4.67 -2.67 3.67
CA THR A 487 -3.51 -2.41 4.54
C THR A 487 -3.35 -3.47 5.63
N LEU A 488 -4.45 -3.96 6.20
CA LEU A 488 -4.45 -4.99 7.23
C LEU A 488 -3.81 -6.28 6.77
N VAL A 489 -4.31 -6.82 5.67
CA VAL A 489 -3.87 -8.13 5.20
C VAL A 489 -2.41 -8.07 4.75
N PHE A 490 -1.99 -6.94 4.17
CA PHE A 490 -0.58 -6.68 3.88
C PHE A 490 0.29 -6.73 5.13
N ASN A 491 -0.07 -5.98 6.17
CA ASN A 491 0.72 -5.93 7.41
C ASN A 491 0.76 -7.29 8.12
N VAL A 492 -0.33 -8.05 8.13
CA VAL A 492 -0.37 -9.38 8.76
C VAL A 492 0.59 -10.35 8.06
N LEU A 493 0.62 -10.35 6.72
CA LEU A 493 1.51 -11.24 5.97
C LEU A 493 2.99 -10.88 6.16
N VAL A 494 3.32 -9.59 6.18
CA VAL A 494 4.70 -9.13 6.38
C VAL A 494 5.19 -9.38 7.81
N THR A 495 4.33 -9.24 8.81
CA THR A 495 4.72 -9.39 10.22
C THR A 495 4.69 -10.82 10.73
N ALA A 496 3.97 -11.74 10.06
CA ALA A 496 3.90 -13.14 10.44
C ALA A 496 5.13 -13.96 10.00
N ALA A 497 5.83 -13.54 8.95
CA ALA A 497 6.94 -14.28 8.38
C ALA A 497 8.31 -13.81 8.92
N PRO A 498 9.28 -14.74 9.08
CA PRO A 498 10.69 -14.39 9.30
C PRO A 498 11.23 -13.43 8.23
N LYS A 499 12.18 -12.57 8.61
CA LYS A 499 12.75 -11.54 7.71
C LYS A 499 13.41 -12.18 6.48
N GLU A 500 13.93 -13.38 6.62
CA GLU A 500 14.59 -14.19 5.59
C GLU A 500 13.60 -14.62 4.50
N LEU A 501 12.31 -14.71 4.84
CA LEU A 501 11.22 -15.09 3.93
C LEU A 501 10.43 -13.89 3.41
N ALA A 502 10.89 -12.66 3.65
CA ALA A 502 10.19 -11.44 3.22
C ALA A 502 9.96 -11.39 1.70
N GLY A 503 10.91 -11.91 0.90
CA GLY A 503 10.78 -12.05 -0.55
C GLY A 503 9.65 -13.03 -0.94
N ASP A 504 9.57 -14.16 -0.27
CA ASP A 504 8.52 -15.18 -0.50
C ASP A 504 7.14 -14.64 -0.17
N VAL A 505 6.98 -13.94 0.96
CA VAL A 505 5.73 -13.24 1.32
C VAL A 505 5.30 -12.26 0.23
N GLY A 506 6.26 -11.50 -0.29
CA GLY A 506 6.03 -10.56 -1.39
C GLY A 506 5.49 -11.25 -2.65
N SER A 507 6.06 -12.40 -3.01
CA SER A 507 5.68 -13.18 -4.19
C SER A 507 4.29 -13.82 -4.06
N VAL A 508 3.98 -14.43 -2.91
CA VAL A 508 2.67 -15.01 -2.58
C VAL A 508 1.60 -13.92 -2.63
N ARG A 509 1.91 -12.75 -2.08
CA ARG A 509 1.03 -11.59 -2.11
C ARG A 509 0.73 -11.14 -3.53
N GLY A 510 1.76 -10.84 -4.32
CA GLY A 510 1.59 -10.34 -5.69
C GLY A 510 0.80 -11.32 -6.56
N THR A 511 1.10 -12.61 -6.45
CA THR A 511 0.40 -13.66 -7.20
C THR A 511 -1.08 -13.77 -6.79
N THR A 512 -1.36 -13.80 -5.49
CA THR A 512 -2.73 -13.86 -4.96
C THR A 512 -3.55 -12.66 -5.42
N GLN A 513 -2.94 -11.46 -5.39
CA GLN A 513 -3.62 -10.22 -5.78
C GLN A 513 -3.97 -10.18 -7.27
N ASN A 514 -3.03 -10.56 -8.14
CA ASN A 514 -3.29 -10.62 -9.58
C ASN A 514 -4.38 -11.65 -9.93
N LEU A 515 -4.30 -12.84 -9.35
CA LEU A 515 -5.29 -13.89 -9.58
C LEU A 515 -6.68 -13.49 -9.04
N ALA A 516 -6.73 -12.94 -7.83
CA ALA A 516 -7.97 -12.46 -7.22
C ALA A 516 -8.65 -11.36 -8.06
N SER A 517 -7.86 -10.42 -8.60
CA SER A 517 -8.39 -9.35 -9.44
C SER A 517 -8.99 -9.90 -10.74
N ALA A 518 -8.30 -10.83 -11.42
CA ALA A 518 -8.82 -11.46 -12.63
C ALA A 518 -10.11 -12.24 -12.36
N VAL A 519 -10.12 -13.07 -11.32
CA VAL A 519 -11.30 -13.86 -10.92
C VAL A 519 -12.47 -12.96 -10.52
N GLY A 520 -12.22 -11.89 -9.76
CA GLY A 520 -13.24 -10.94 -9.33
C GLY A 520 -13.94 -10.25 -10.50
N THR A 521 -13.17 -9.73 -11.46
CA THR A 521 -13.70 -9.10 -12.68
C THR A 521 -14.48 -10.09 -13.55
N ALA A 522 -13.94 -11.29 -13.77
CA ALA A 522 -14.59 -12.32 -14.55
C ALA A 522 -15.93 -12.78 -13.92
N LEU A 523 -15.94 -13.07 -12.62
CA LEU A 523 -17.14 -13.46 -11.90
C LEU A 523 -18.20 -12.36 -11.93
N ALA A 524 -17.80 -11.09 -11.77
CA ALA A 524 -18.71 -9.97 -11.88
C ALA A 524 -19.36 -9.88 -13.26
N GLY A 525 -18.57 -10.00 -14.34
CA GLY A 525 -19.09 -10.01 -15.70
C GLY A 525 -20.04 -11.18 -15.95
N ALA A 526 -19.63 -12.40 -15.61
CA ALA A 526 -20.45 -13.61 -15.85
C ALA A 526 -21.75 -13.59 -15.06
N MET A 527 -21.68 -13.18 -13.80
CA MET A 527 -22.84 -13.02 -12.93
C MET A 527 -23.82 -11.98 -13.51
N LEU A 528 -23.33 -10.81 -13.90
CA LEU A 528 -24.21 -9.75 -14.41
C LEU A 528 -24.87 -10.13 -15.73
N VAL A 529 -24.12 -10.68 -16.69
CA VAL A 529 -24.66 -11.13 -17.99
C VAL A 529 -25.66 -12.27 -17.78
N GLY A 530 -25.33 -13.25 -16.94
CA GLY A 530 -26.23 -14.36 -16.64
C GLY A 530 -27.55 -13.91 -16.00
N ILE A 531 -27.47 -13.04 -14.99
CA ILE A 531 -28.68 -12.48 -14.33
C ILE A 531 -29.47 -11.61 -15.31
N LEU A 532 -28.80 -10.79 -16.12
CA LEU A 532 -29.46 -9.96 -17.12
C LEU A 532 -30.23 -10.82 -18.14
N SER A 533 -29.59 -11.87 -18.66
CA SER A 533 -30.20 -12.80 -19.61
C SER A 533 -31.48 -13.44 -19.03
N LEU A 534 -31.41 -13.92 -17.79
CA LEU A 534 -32.56 -14.49 -17.09
C LEU A 534 -33.67 -13.45 -16.87
N ASN A 535 -33.32 -12.23 -16.46
CA ASN A 535 -34.29 -11.17 -16.20
C ASN A 535 -34.98 -10.67 -17.47
N VAL A 536 -34.25 -10.53 -18.58
CA VAL A 536 -34.80 -10.12 -19.87
C VAL A 536 -35.70 -11.23 -20.42
N GLY A 537 -35.24 -12.47 -20.42
CA GLY A 537 -36.06 -13.61 -20.86
C GLY A 537 -37.37 -13.72 -20.08
N GLN A 538 -37.33 -13.59 -18.75
CA GLN A 538 -38.55 -13.58 -17.93
C GLN A 538 -39.45 -12.37 -18.18
N ALA A 539 -38.88 -11.18 -18.36
CA ALA A 539 -39.66 -9.98 -18.58
C ALA A 539 -40.36 -10.01 -19.95
N VAL A 540 -39.66 -10.45 -21.00
CA VAL A 540 -40.20 -10.56 -22.36
C VAL A 540 -41.32 -11.60 -22.44
N ILE A 541 -41.21 -12.74 -21.73
CA ILE A 541 -42.28 -13.76 -21.69
C ILE A 541 -43.54 -13.26 -20.98
N ASN A 542 -43.39 -12.40 -19.97
CA ASN A 542 -44.49 -11.95 -19.12
C ASN A 542 -45.14 -10.63 -19.58
N ASP A 543 -44.51 -9.91 -20.51
CA ASP A 543 -45.02 -8.62 -20.99
C ASP A 543 -45.96 -8.80 -22.18
N VAL A 544 -47.19 -8.30 -22.04
CA VAL A 544 -48.24 -8.42 -23.06
C VAL A 544 -48.01 -7.47 -24.23
N GLU A 545 -47.18 -6.44 -24.07
CA GLU A 545 -46.91 -5.42 -25.10
C GLU A 545 -45.84 -5.84 -26.11
N ILE A 546 -45.04 -6.89 -25.85
CA ILE A 546 -44.04 -7.39 -26.82
C ILE A 546 -44.56 -8.64 -27.52
N PRO A 547 -44.99 -8.54 -28.80
CA PRO A 547 -45.49 -9.69 -29.52
C PRO A 547 -44.37 -10.66 -29.96
N ASP A 548 -44.70 -11.95 -30.06
CA ASP A 548 -43.77 -13.03 -30.48
C ASP A 548 -43.05 -12.75 -31.81
N ARG A 549 -43.69 -11.99 -32.72
CA ARG A 549 -43.09 -11.56 -34.00
C ARG A 549 -41.83 -10.72 -33.82
N LEU A 550 -41.74 -9.96 -32.72
CA LEU A 550 -40.61 -9.08 -32.43
C LEU A 550 -39.49 -9.86 -31.74
N ILE A 551 -39.87 -10.80 -30.88
CA ILE A 551 -38.96 -11.74 -30.21
C ILE A 551 -38.20 -12.58 -31.23
N ALA A 552 -38.86 -13.03 -32.30
CA ALA A 552 -38.22 -13.80 -33.36
C ALA A 552 -37.25 -12.98 -34.24
N GLN A 553 -37.33 -11.65 -34.22
CA GLN A 553 -36.47 -10.75 -34.99
C GLN A 553 -35.26 -10.23 -34.21
N VAL A 554 -35.28 -10.40 -32.88
CA VAL A 554 -34.19 -9.97 -31.98
C VAL A 554 -33.55 -11.23 -31.40
N ASP A 555 -32.24 -11.39 -31.60
CA ASP A 555 -31.50 -12.49 -30.99
C ASP A 555 -31.42 -12.29 -29.46
N LEU A 556 -32.33 -12.96 -28.75
CA LEU A 556 -32.36 -12.99 -27.28
C LEU A 556 -31.41 -14.05 -26.70
N ASP A 557 -30.75 -14.87 -27.51
CA ASP A 557 -29.77 -15.85 -27.02
C ASP A 557 -28.43 -15.20 -26.71
N GLN A 558 -28.15 -14.02 -27.30
CA GLN A 558 -26.99 -13.18 -26.98
C GLN A 558 -27.38 -11.88 -26.25
N VAL A 559 -27.87 -12.00 -25.01
CA VAL A 559 -28.12 -10.84 -24.15
C VAL A 559 -26.81 -10.27 -23.59
N ASN A 560 -26.04 -9.61 -24.46
CA ASN A 560 -24.94 -8.76 -24.04
C ASN A 560 -25.44 -7.44 -23.44
N PHE A 561 -24.55 -6.69 -22.81
CA PHE A 561 -24.86 -5.33 -22.35
C PHE A 561 -25.05 -4.38 -23.54
N VAL A 562 -26.26 -4.33 -24.11
CA VAL A 562 -26.71 -3.40 -25.17
C VAL A 562 -27.25 -2.08 -24.60
N SER A 563 -26.66 -0.92 -24.85
CA SER A 563 -27.19 0.34 -24.29
C SER A 563 -28.64 0.62 -24.71
N ASN A 564 -29.35 1.47 -23.97
CA ASN A 564 -30.71 1.86 -24.37
C ASN A 564 -30.75 2.47 -25.78
N ASP A 565 -29.72 3.22 -26.16
CA ASP A 565 -29.60 3.79 -27.50
C ASP A 565 -29.34 2.72 -28.57
N GLN A 566 -28.46 1.75 -28.28
CA GLN A 566 -28.20 0.62 -29.17
C GLN A 566 -29.46 -0.24 -29.35
N LEU A 567 -30.22 -0.47 -28.28
CA LEU A 567 -31.48 -1.22 -28.36
C LEU A 567 -32.50 -0.49 -29.24
N ARG A 568 -32.62 0.84 -29.09
CA ARG A 568 -33.46 1.66 -29.98
C ARG A 568 -32.99 1.58 -31.43
N GLU A 569 -31.68 1.59 -31.68
CA GLU A 569 -31.13 1.45 -33.03
C GLU A 569 -31.44 0.06 -33.63
N VAL A 570 -31.25 -1.02 -32.87
CA VAL A 570 -31.57 -2.38 -33.32
C VAL A 570 -33.06 -2.50 -33.65
N LEU A 571 -33.93 -2.03 -32.75
CA LEU A 571 -35.38 -2.09 -32.96
C LEU A 571 -35.85 -1.17 -34.10
N SER A 572 -35.14 -0.08 -34.40
CA SER A 572 -35.47 0.78 -35.55
C SER A 572 -35.33 0.07 -36.91
N ARG A 573 -34.62 -1.07 -36.96
CA ARG A 573 -34.45 -1.91 -38.15
C ARG A 573 -35.52 -3.00 -38.26
N THR A 574 -36.46 -3.05 -37.34
CA THR A 574 -37.58 -4.01 -37.29
C THR A 574 -38.91 -3.31 -37.60
N ASP A 575 -40.00 -4.08 -37.60
CA ASP A 575 -41.38 -3.58 -37.72
C ASP A 575 -42.01 -3.19 -36.36
N ALA A 576 -41.17 -2.84 -35.36
CA ALA A 576 -41.61 -2.37 -34.05
C ALA A 576 -42.31 -1.01 -34.13
N SER A 577 -43.47 -0.89 -33.49
CA SER A 577 -44.12 0.38 -33.20
C SER A 577 -43.39 1.15 -32.10
N GLN A 578 -43.60 2.47 -32.03
CA GLN A 578 -42.95 3.31 -31.02
C GLN A 578 -43.26 2.86 -29.58
N SER A 579 -44.48 2.38 -29.32
CA SER A 579 -44.86 1.83 -28.01
C SER A 579 -44.11 0.53 -27.68
N GLU A 580 -43.94 -0.36 -28.66
CA GLU A 580 -43.17 -1.60 -28.47
C GLU A 580 -41.68 -1.30 -28.21
N VAL A 581 -41.11 -0.28 -28.88
CA VAL A 581 -39.74 0.18 -28.63
C VAL A 581 -39.60 0.72 -27.20
N ASP A 582 -40.53 1.54 -26.75
CA ASP A 582 -40.48 2.12 -25.40
C ASP A 582 -40.67 1.05 -24.31
N ALA A 583 -41.56 0.08 -24.51
CA ALA A 583 -41.73 -1.08 -23.64
C ALA A 583 -40.43 -1.92 -23.54
N ALA A 584 -39.81 -2.24 -24.69
CA ALA A 584 -38.55 -2.99 -24.72
C ALA A 584 -37.40 -2.24 -24.01
N VAL A 585 -37.30 -0.93 -24.19
CA VAL A 585 -36.30 -0.09 -23.52
C VAL A 585 -36.56 -0.03 -22.00
N GLN A 586 -37.81 0.03 -21.57
CA GLN A 586 -38.17 -0.02 -20.16
C GLN A 586 -37.80 -1.37 -19.54
N ILE A 587 -38.15 -2.48 -20.20
CA ILE A 587 -37.74 -3.84 -19.78
C ILE A 587 -36.22 -3.93 -19.65
N ASN A 588 -35.47 -3.46 -20.64
CA ASN A 588 -34.01 -3.46 -20.61
C ASN A 588 -33.46 -2.66 -19.42
N THR A 589 -34.02 -1.46 -19.17
CA THR A 589 -33.62 -0.59 -18.06
C THR A 589 -33.86 -1.27 -16.70
N ASP A 590 -35.06 -1.84 -16.51
CA ASP A 590 -35.45 -2.46 -15.26
C ASP A 590 -34.73 -3.79 -15.01
N ALA A 591 -34.55 -4.61 -16.06
CA ALA A 591 -33.81 -5.88 -15.98
C ALA A 591 -32.35 -5.66 -15.58
N ARG A 592 -31.70 -4.61 -16.09
CA ARG A 592 -30.33 -4.22 -15.73
C ARG A 592 -30.20 -3.72 -14.32
N LEU A 593 -31.12 -2.85 -13.88
CA LEU A 593 -31.11 -2.36 -12.52
C LEU A 593 -31.30 -3.52 -11.54
N ARG A 594 -32.22 -4.46 -11.84
CA ARG A 594 -32.39 -5.69 -11.06
C ARG A 594 -31.13 -6.56 -11.08
N ALA A 595 -30.48 -6.71 -12.23
CA ALA A 595 -29.25 -7.49 -12.34
C ALA A 595 -28.11 -6.91 -11.51
N LEU A 596 -27.93 -5.58 -11.55
CA LEU A 596 -26.97 -4.88 -10.71
C LEU A 596 -27.26 -5.10 -9.22
N LYS A 597 -28.51 -4.91 -8.79
CA LYS A 597 -28.92 -5.07 -7.38
C LYS A 597 -28.69 -6.50 -6.88
N LEU A 598 -29.06 -7.50 -7.67
CA LEU A 598 -28.82 -8.90 -7.32
C LEU A 598 -27.32 -9.23 -7.32
N GLY A 599 -26.56 -8.69 -8.27
CA GLY A 599 -25.11 -8.82 -8.30
C GLY A 599 -24.45 -8.27 -7.04
N LEU A 600 -24.84 -7.08 -6.59
CA LEU A 600 -24.36 -6.48 -5.34
C LEU A 600 -24.72 -7.33 -4.11
N LEU A 601 -25.91 -7.95 -4.08
CA LEU A 601 -26.29 -8.88 -3.00
C LEU A 601 -25.44 -10.15 -3.00
N ILE A 602 -25.12 -10.71 -4.16
CA ILE A 602 -24.24 -11.88 -4.25
C ILE A 602 -22.82 -11.52 -3.78
N LEU A 603 -22.29 -10.37 -4.19
CA LEU A 603 -21.02 -9.86 -3.67
C LEU A 603 -21.07 -9.65 -2.15
N ALA A 604 -22.20 -9.20 -1.60
CA ALA A 604 -22.39 -9.10 -0.16
C ALA A 604 -22.31 -10.49 0.50
N GLY A 605 -22.92 -11.51 -0.10
CA GLY A 605 -22.81 -12.91 0.34
C GLY A 605 -21.36 -13.41 0.37
N ILE A 606 -20.58 -13.11 -0.68
CA ILE A 606 -19.14 -13.43 -0.74
C ILE A 606 -18.38 -12.70 0.38
N SER A 607 -18.71 -11.43 0.62
CA SER A 607 -18.13 -10.64 1.71
C SER A 607 -18.47 -11.20 3.10
N VAL A 608 -19.69 -11.72 3.32
CA VAL A 608 -20.06 -12.41 4.57
C VAL A 608 -19.19 -13.64 4.80
N VAL A 609 -18.97 -14.46 3.77
CA VAL A 609 -18.12 -15.65 3.87
C VAL A 609 -16.68 -15.27 4.26
N ALA A 610 -16.20 -14.10 3.83
CA ALA A 610 -14.88 -13.57 4.18
C ALA A 610 -14.69 -13.22 5.67
N ILE A 611 -15.78 -13.09 6.43
CA ILE A 611 -15.71 -12.92 7.89
C ILE A 611 -15.07 -14.15 8.55
N LEU A 612 -15.25 -15.35 7.98
CA LEU A 612 -14.65 -16.58 8.49
C LEU A 612 -13.11 -16.55 8.48
N PRO A 613 -12.41 -16.33 7.35
CA PRO A 613 -10.97 -16.15 7.36
C PRO A 613 -10.54 -14.93 8.19
N ALA A 614 -11.30 -13.82 8.15
CA ALA A 614 -10.97 -12.65 8.97
C ALA A 614 -10.99 -12.94 10.48
N SER A 615 -11.92 -13.78 10.96
CA SER A 615 -11.99 -14.21 12.36
C SER A 615 -10.79 -15.05 12.80
N ARG A 616 -10.07 -15.65 11.84
CA ARG A 616 -8.87 -16.47 12.08
C ARG A 616 -7.56 -15.68 12.02
N LEU A 617 -7.62 -14.38 11.72
CA LEU A 617 -6.46 -13.49 11.81
C LEU A 617 -5.90 -13.43 13.24
N PRO A 618 -4.64 -12.98 13.41
CA PRO A 618 -4.03 -12.80 14.73
C PRO A 618 -4.93 -11.99 15.67
N GLY A 619 -5.21 -12.58 16.83
CA GLY A 619 -6.00 -11.95 17.90
C GLY A 619 -5.15 -11.33 19.00
N TYR A 620 -3.86 -11.13 18.75
CA TYR A 620 -2.92 -10.48 19.66
C TYR A 620 -2.45 -9.18 19.04
N ARG A 621 -2.12 -8.19 19.88
CA ARG A 621 -1.53 -6.93 19.43
C ARG A 621 -0.04 -7.15 19.09
N PRO A 622 0.59 -6.29 18.26
CA PRO A 622 2.02 -6.43 17.92
C PRO A 622 2.97 -6.50 19.12
N GLY A 623 2.57 -6.00 20.30
CA GLY A 623 3.34 -6.10 21.56
C GLY A 623 3.01 -7.31 22.45
N GLU A 624 2.08 -8.18 22.03
CA GLU A 624 1.59 -9.35 22.79
C GLU A 624 1.99 -10.67 22.11
N ILE A 625 3.02 -10.65 21.24
CA ILE A 625 3.49 -11.83 20.52
C ILE A 625 3.91 -12.90 21.56
N PRO A 626 3.27 -14.07 21.62
CA PRO A 626 3.63 -15.10 22.59
C PRO A 626 5.04 -15.65 22.31
N GLU A 627 5.89 -15.76 23.33
CA GLU A 627 7.26 -16.32 23.26
C GLU A 627 7.36 -17.66 22.51
N LYS A 628 6.28 -18.46 22.50
CA LYS A 628 6.22 -19.74 21.77
C LYS A 628 6.36 -19.64 20.24
N LEU A 629 6.21 -18.47 19.63
CA LEU A 629 6.47 -18.25 18.19
C LEU A 629 7.94 -17.92 17.89
N SER A 630 8.72 -17.49 18.89
CA SER A 630 10.18 -17.27 18.77
C SER A 630 10.97 -18.58 18.83
N ALA A 631 10.47 -19.57 19.58
CA ALA A 631 11.18 -20.81 19.89
C ALA A 631 11.12 -21.94 18.83
N ALA A 632 10.62 -21.68 17.61
CA ALA A 632 10.54 -22.70 16.55
C ALA A 632 11.74 -22.69 15.58
N VAL A 633 12.76 -21.89 15.86
CA VAL A 633 14.07 -21.99 15.19
C VAL A 633 14.86 -23.07 15.94
N PRO A 634 15.24 -24.20 15.33
CA PRO A 634 16.22 -25.08 15.95
C PRO A 634 17.53 -24.29 16.03
N SER A 635 17.97 -23.98 17.25
CA SER A 635 19.35 -23.57 17.48
C SER A 635 20.24 -24.69 16.93
N GLY A 636 21.16 -24.35 16.03
CA GLY A 636 22.06 -25.27 15.33
C GLY A 636 23.10 -25.96 16.22
N ASP A 637 22.83 -26.12 17.51
CA ASP A 637 23.65 -26.92 18.41
C ASP A 637 23.23 -28.38 18.29
N GLY A 638 23.89 -29.09 17.38
CA GLY A 638 23.90 -30.54 17.40
C GLY A 638 24.39 -31.05 18.77
N PRO A 639 23.91 -32.21 19.24
CA PRO A 639 24.36 -32.76 20.51
C PRO A 639 25.88 -33.01 20.44
N PRO A 640 26.62 -32.81 21.55
CA PRO A 640 28.04 -33.09 21.55
C PRO A 640 28.25 -34.57 21.26
N LEU A 641 29.08 -34.86 20.27
CA LEU A 641 29.61 -36.19 19.99
C LEU A 641 30.17 -36.73 21.32
N ARG A 642 29.52 -37.78 21.84
CA ARG A 642 30.13 -38.66 22.82
C ARG A 642 30.85 -39.76 22.04
N ASP A 643 32.08 -40.00 22.48
CA ASP A 643 33.08 -40.95 21.98
C ASP A 643 32.55 -42.22 21.29
#